data_AF-A0A7C4K8E3-F1
#
_entry.id   AF-A0A7C4K8E3-F1
#
_cell.length_a   1.000
_cell.length_b   1.000
_cell.length_c   1.000
_cell.angle_alpha   90.00
_cell.angle_beta   90.00
_cell.angle_gamma   90.00
#
_symmetry.space_group_name_H-M   'P 1'
#
loop_
_entity.id
_entity.type
_entity.pdbx_description
1 polymer ?
#
loop_
_entity_poly.entity_id
_entity_poly.type
_entity_poly.pdbx_seq_one_letter_code
_entity_poly.pdbx_strand_id
1 'polypeptide(L)'
;MYVYRISVTDLFGTTVIDWLDYTNGPFRLTNSGQNRISLGIVRSTEVQTPVAVKPDVQATSHLFNIVDPKGSLHPKDAYSNTSRKQAAANLFYTKLPGDDYDFLFFYTDAALPESYSAFYSPVQNNVSNIGKSLFNFSAAYGSSGRLQGLMFMNFASNGPTLHEIMHQWAAPNLSSLGFHQCSDTSHWGFSGVGKGQLGGFDAATLEDLGGNNYRTASFGTVANGGDSVNYVPLEMYLAGFLDASSVPAITIPTSVNCSTYYNSSGYTYFSATGTVSRSIAEIQAVLGGARNPSFATSQKAFKAGMMIISQYMLTPAEMAFYNAWSKNIGAETGFSGLKSFKEATGGIATLDTTVISQSGAEINVKWTSGPSIANGDNTPSSVDGTDFGQIRTSGVTKDRTFTIENFGNASLTLNGMPLVTISGAHASDFTVIANPTSPIPSGGSTTFTIRFDPSADGLRTATVSIPNSDSDENPYTFSIQGRGGETTYCASTHSYAYERITLVQLNGASQSSSWSTSGYGNYTATNFTNLQTGNSYAFQFTGWMPNSTPYTDYGKVWVDFNQNGEFTDSGEEVDLGSFTYVGNQVFAGNISVPAGALLGTTRMRVLLTRSQAEATPCSTAGYGETEDYTVTIIVPGSPEINVKGNNVSIADGDSTPSLTDHTDFGSVNVTSGNVVRTFTVENLGTADLLLTGIPRVSISGAHAADFSVTIQPNSPIAPTSSTTFNVSFDPSATGLRTATISIANNDSDENPYDFAIQGTGTLPPPGNFGKSSPANGATGISTSPTLSWGASSGATSYEYCYDTSNNSTCNAAWTSTGSNTSVGLSGLSNNTTYYWQVRAVNAGGVTDANSGTWWSFTTAAPTSNDNFDNSIIMGVLPYANTQSVAGYTTAIDDPVIPCVFHPKYLTAWYRYTPASDGMLTIDTFGSNYDTLLAVWTGTRGSLVHIGCNDDSPSGVLQSDLSVAVSAGTTYYIEVASFLQEPASPSLMIHATIAYNAYLPMTIK
;
A
#
# COMPACT_ATOMS: atom_id res chain seq x y z
N MET A 1 4.15 -9.48 -4.15
CA MET A 1 3.00 -9.17 -3.27
C MET A 1 1.74 -9.40 -4.08
N TYR A 2 0.78 -10.19 -3.60
CA TYR A 2 -0.51 -10.33 -4.29
C TYR A 2 -1.39 -9.16 -3.84
N VAL A 3 -1.68 -8.23 -4.75
CA VAL A 3 -2.67 -7.18 -4.48
C VAL A 3 -4.01 -7.72 -4.99
N TYR A 4 -4.95 -7.97 -4.08
CA TYR A 4 -6.30 -8.38 -4.46
C TYR A 4 -7.20 -7.16 -4.47
N ARG A 5 -7.88 -6.93 -5.59
CA ARG A 5 -8.95 -5.95 -5.69
C ARG A 5 -10.28 -6.68 -5.54
N ILE A 6 -11.07 -6.28 -4.55
CA ILE A 6 -12.45 -6.76 -4.39
C ILE A 6 -13.37 -5.60 -4.75
N SER A 7 -14.25 -5.85 -5.72
CA SER A 7 -15.34 -4.93 -6.08
C SER A 7 -16.66 -5.59 -5.68
N VAL A 8 -17.41 -4.95 -4.80
CA VAL A 8 -18.77 -5.38 -4.42
C VAL A 8 -19.74 -4.31 -4.87
N THR A 9 -20.64 -4.67 -5.78
CA THR A 9 -21.71 -3.77 -6.24
C THR A 9 -23.04 -4.24 -5.68
N ASP A 10 -23.74 -3.33 -5.00
CA ASP A 10 -25.09 -3.59 -4.50
C ASP A 10 -26.17 -3.44 -5.59
N LEU A 11 -27.42 -3.76 -5.24
CA LEU A 11 -28.57 -3.69 -6.15
C LEU A 11 -28.97 -2.25 -6.55
N PHE A 12 -28.39 -1.23 -5.94
CA PHE A 12 -28.63 0.18 -6.25
C PHE A 12 -27.53 0.80 -7.12
N GLY A 13 -26.54 -0.02 -7.53
CA GLY A 13 -25.41 0.43 -8.34
C GLY A 13 -24.28 1.09 -7.55
N THR A 14 -24.32 1.00 -6.21
CA THR A 14 -23.24 1.48 -5.35
C THR A 14 -22.13 0.45 -5.33
N THR A 15 -20.94 0.82 -5.79
CA THR A 15 -19.76 -0.05 -5.79
C THR A 15 -18.83 0.33 -4.64
N VAL A 16 -18.51 -0.64 -3.79
CA VAL A 16 -17.45 -0.54 -2.78
C VAL A 16 -16.22 -1.28 -3.32
N ILE A 17 -15.09 -0.58 -3.37
CA ILE A 17 -13.81 -1.12 -3.82
C ILE A 17 -12.89 -1.18 -2.62
N ASP A 18 -12.32 -2.36 -2.37
CA ASP A 18 -11.34 -2.58 -1.31
C ASP A 18 -10.07 -3.24 -1.87
N TRP A 19 -8.92 -2.84 -1.33
CA TRP A 19 -7.60 -3.27 -1.75
C TRP A 19 -6.96 -4.07 -0.62
N LEU A 20 -6.78 -5.39 -0.82
CA LEU A 20 -6.20 -6.27 0.18
C LEU A 20 -4.68 -6.31 0.06
N ASP A 21 -4.00 -5.85 1.11
CA ASP A 21 -2.64 -6.27 1.47
C ASP A 21 -2.73 -7.43 2.47
N TYR A 22 -1.77 -8.36 2.45
CA TYR A 22 -1.85 -9.66 3.14
C TYR A 22 -1.77 -9.56 4.68
N THR A 23 -1.84 -8.36 5.25
CA THR A 23 -1.67 -8.08 6.69
C THR A 23 -2.97 -8.08 7.49
N ASN A 24 -4.14 -8.00 6.86
CA ASN A 24 -5.44 -8.05 7.53
C ASN A 24 -6.17 -9.37 7.25
N GLY A 25 -6.56 -10.08 8.32
CA GLY A 25 -7.07 -11.46 8.29
C GLY A 25 -8.34 -11.73 7.46
N PRO A 26 -8.86 -12.97 7.46
CA PRO A 26 -9.94 -13.37 6.56
C PRO A 26 -11.27 -12.66 6.90
N PHE A 27 -11.85 -12.01 5.89
CA PHE A 27 -13.19 -11.41 5.94
C PHE A 27 -14.27 -12.50 6.08
N ARG A 28 -15.17 -12.37 7.05
CA ARG A 28 -16.38 -13.21 7.17
C ARG A 28 -17.58 -12.45 6.60
N LEU A 29 -18.13 -12.90 5.48
CA LEU A 29 -19.43 -12.42 4.99
C LEU A 29 -20.55 -13.22 5.66
N THR A 30 -21.38 -12.55 6.46
CA THR A 30 -22.67 -13.08 6.90
C THR A 30 -23.70 -12.94 5.79
N ASN A 31 -24.43 -14.02 5.55
CA ASN A 31 -25.31 -14.25 4.42
C ASN A 31 -26.52 -13.29 4.38
N SER A 32 -26.66 -12.48 3.32
CA SER A 32 -27.99 -12.10 2.78
C SER A 32 -27.89 -11.55 1.36
N GLY A 33 -28.28 -12.38 0.38
CA GLY A 33 -28.87 -11.95 -0.89
C GLY A 33 -27.96 -11.35 -1.97
N GLN A 34 -27.64 -12.15 -2.99
CA GLN A 34 -27.35 -11.75 -4.38
C GLN A 34 -26.44 -10.52 -4.63
N ASN A 35 -25.18 -10.58 -4.18
CA ASN A 35 -24.12 -9.67 -4.67
C ASN A 35 -23.27 -10.39 -5.75
N ARG A 36 -22.91 -9.70 -6.84
CA ARG A 36 -21.91 -10.19 -7.79
C ARG A 36 -20.52 -9.77 -7.31
N ILE A 37 -19.64 -10.75 -7.07
CA ILE A 37 -18.24 -10.54 -6.67
C ILE A 37 -17.36 -10.82 -7.88
N SER A 38 -16.55 -9.84 -8.30
CA SER A 38 -15.47 -10.04 -9.27
C SER A 38 -14.12 -9.97 -8.55
N LEU A 39 -13.32 -11.02 -8.67
CA LEU A 39 -11.98 -11.14 -8.10
C LEU A 39 -10.95 -10.99 -9.22
N GLY A 40 -10.14 -9.93 -9.16
CA GLY A 40 -8.96 -9.77 -10.02
C GLY A 40 -7.71 -10.19 -9.26
N ILE A 41 -6.92 -11.11 -9.81
CA ILE A 41 -5.62 -11.51 -9.27
C ILE A 41 -4.54 -10.97 -10.21
N VAL A 42 -3.70 -10.06 -9.73
CA VAL A 42 -2.48 -9.65 -10.45
C VAL A 42 -1.27 -10.06 -9.63
N ARG A 43 -0.38 -10.84 -10.25
CA ARG A 43 0.94 -11.17 -9.68
C ARG A 43 1.87 -9.99 -9.96
N SER A 44 2.18 -9.18 -8.95
CA SER A 44 3.34 -8.28 -9.02
C SER A 44 4.43 -8.77 -8.07
N THR A 45 5.58 -9.13 -8.64
CA THR A 45 6.85 -9.28 -7.90
C THR A 45 7.58 -7.95 -7.75
N GLU A 46 7.08 -6.88 -8.39
CA GLU A 46 7.64 -5.52 -8.31
C GLU A 46 6.87 -4.73 -7.26
N VAL A 47 7.36 -4.78 -6.02
CA VAL A 47 7.06 -3.71 -5.05
C VAL A 47 7.98 -2.56 -5.42
N GLN A 48 7.52 -1.67 -6.31
CA GLN A 48 8.15 -0.37 -6.46
C GLN A 48 7.38 0.62 -5.62
N THR A 49 8.04 1.18 -4.61
CA THR A 49 7.55 2.32 -3.87
C THR A 49 7.42 3.49 -4.86
N PRO A 50 6.23 4.09 -5.03
CA PRO A 50 6.11 5.31 -5.80
C PRO A 50 7.07 6.36 -5.26
N VAL A 51 7.77 7.04 -6.16
CA VAL A 51 8.67 8.14 -5.83
C VAL A 51 7.91 9.43 -6.05
N ALA A 52 7.88 10.29 -5.03
CA ALA A 52 7.37 11.65 -5.19
C ALA A 52 8.25 12.39 -6.21
N VAL A 53 7.62 12.94 -7.25
CA VAL A 53 8.28 13.74 -8.29
C VAL A 53 8.08 15.22 -8.01
N LYS A 54 6.83 15.61 -7.72
CA LYS A 54 6.44 16.96 -7.25
C LYS A 54 5.39 16.78 -6.13
N PRO A 55 5.02 17.81 -5.36
CA PRO A 55 4.01 17.67 -4.30
C PRO A 55 2.69 17.01 -4.76
N ASP A 56 2.31 17.24 -6.02
CA ASP A 56 1.10 16.70 -6.66
C ASP A 56 1.40 15.62 -7.71
N VAL A 57 2.65 15.16 -7.83
CA VAL A 57 3.02 14.13 -8.81
C VAL A 57 3.88 13.06 -8.17
N GLN A 58 3.49 11.80 -8.36
CA GLN A 58 4.32 10.65 -8.04
C GLN A 58 4.50 9.77 -9.26
N ALA A 59 5.55 8.95 -9.26
CA ALA A 59 5.83 8.05 -10.36
C ALA A 59 6.38 6.69 -9.91
N THR A 60 6.19 5.69 -10.76
CA THR A 60 6.91 4.41 -10.75
C THR A 60 7.75 4.31 -12.03
N SER A 61 8.35 3.14 -12.31
CA SER A 61 9.16 2.94 -13.52
C SER A 61 8.43 3.14 -14.86
N HIS A 62 7.11 2.99 -14.92
CA HIS A 62 6.32 3.10 -16.15
C HIS A 62 5.02 3.91 -16.03
N LEU A 63 4.77 4.58 -14.90
CA LEU A 63 3.51 5.28 -14.66
C LEU A 63 3.70 6.58 -13.87
N PHE A 64 3.00 7.63 -14.26
CA PHE A 64 2.79 8.83 -13.46
C PHE A 64 1.41 8.82 -12.79
N ASN A 65 1.32 9.39 -11.61
CA ASN A 65 0.08 9.83 -11.02
C ASN A 65 0.16 11.34 -10.74
N ILE A 66 -0.80 12.08 -11.30
CA ILE A 66 -0.88 13.54 -11.20
C ILE A 66 -2.19 13.89 -10.49
N VAL A 67 -2.08 14.67 -9.42
CA VAL A 67 -3.23 15.10 -8.63
C VAL A 67 -3.87 16.34 -9.28
N ASP A 68 -5.15 16.23 -9.65
CA ASP A 68 -6.06 17.35 -9.93
C ASP A 68 -7.12 17.40 -8.82
N PRO A 69 -6.89 18.19 -7.73
CA PRO A 69 -7.77 18.21 -6.57
C PRO A 69 -9.22 18.60 -6.88
N LYS A 70 -9.45 19.32 -7.99
CA LYS A 70 -10.79 19.74 -8.43
C LYS A 70 -11.53 18.66 -9.21
N GLY A 71 -10.84 17.57 -9.59
CA GLY A 71 -11.39 16.51 -10.44
C GLY A 71 -11.91 16.98 -11.80
N SER A 72 -11.41 18.13 -12.26
CA SER A 72 -11.93 18.87 -13.41
C SER A 72 -11.44 18.34 -14.76
N LEU A 73 -10.36 17.56 -14.75
CA LEU A 73 -9.67 17.00 -15.91
C LEU A 73 -9.86 15.48 -16.05
N HIS A 74 -10.99 14.97 -15.58
CA HIS A 74 -11.32 13.57 -15.71
C HIS A 74 -11.36 13.11 -17.19
N PRO A 75 -10.79 11.95 -17.56
CA PRO A 75 -10.71 11.49 -18.95
C PRO A 75 -12.04 11.45 -19.74
N LYS A 76 -13.15 11.04 -19.10
CA LYS A 76 -14.49 11.01 -19.75
C LYS A 76 -14.92 12.37 -20.28
N ASP A 77 -14.56 13.39 -19.52
CA ASP A 77 -15.00 14.77 -19.65
C ASP A 77 -14.29 15.47 -20.80
N ALA A 78 -13.22 14.84 -21.31
CA ALA A 78 -12.45 15.27 -22.46
C ALA A 78 -13.03 14.78 -23.80
N TYR A 79 -13.90 13.76 -23.84
CA TYR A 79 -14.38 13.13 -25.09
C TYR A 79 -14.81 14.15 -26.16
N SER A 80 -15.72 15.06 -25.79
CA SER A 80 -16.27 16.09 -26.68
C SER A 80 -15.69 17.49 -26.47
N ASN A 81 -14.69 17.66 -25.59
CA ASN A 81 -14.21 18.99 -25.17
C ASN A 81 -12.71 19.19 -25.43
N THR A 82 -12.39 19.93 -26.49
CA THR A 82 -11.00 20.24 -26.89
C THR A 82 -10.22 20.98 -25.79
N SER A 83 -10.84 21.93 -25.09
CA SER A 83 -10.19 22.69 -24.02
C SER A 83 -9.75 21.78 -22.87
N ARG A 84 -10.55 20.76 -22.55
CA ARG A 84 -10.20 19.76 -21.51
C ARG A 84 -9.07 18.84 -21.96
N LYS A 85 -9.04 18.43 -23.22
CA LYS A 85 -7.91 17.67 -23.79
C LYS A 85 -6.61 18.45 -23.71
N GLN A 86 -6.65 19.74 -24.05
CA GLN A 86 -5.51 20.65 -23.94
C GLN A 86 -5.09 20.82 -22.49
N ALA A 87 -6.04 21.04 -21.57
CA ALA A 87 -5.75 21.21 -20.16
C ALA A 87 -5.12 19.95 -19.53
N ALA A 88 -5.57 18.74 -19.90
CA ALA A 88 -4.96 17.50 -19.42
C ALA A 88 -3.50 17.33 -19.87
N ALA A 89 -3.20 17.63 -21.15
CA ALA A 89 -1.83 17.59 -21.66
C ALA A 89 -0.95 18.72 -21.07
N ASN A 90 -1.49 19.94 -20.96
CA ASN A 90 -0.80 21.05 -20.32
C ASN A 90 -0.51 20.74 -18.84
N LEU A 91 -1.41 20.07 -18.13
CA LEU A 91 -1.16 19.64 -16.75
C LEU A 91 0.07 18.72 -16.68
N PHE A 92 0.20 17.78 -17.61
CA PHE A 92 1.39 16.92 -17.69
C PHE A 92 2.67 17.74 -17.93
N TYR A 93 2.71 18.57 -18.98
CA TYR A 93 3.91 19.33 -19.34
C TYR A 93 4.24 20.50 -18.41
N THR A 94 3.28 20.99 -17.61
CA THR A 94 3.54 21.98 -16.56
C THR A 94 4.08 21.34 -15.28
N LYS A 95 3.79 20.07 -15.04
CA LYS A 95 4.21 19.34 -13.84
C LYS A 95 5.43 18.45 -14.05
N LEU A 96 5.90 18.24 -15.27
CA LEU A 96 7.01 17.34 -15.58
C LEU A 96 7.90 17.96 -16.67
N PRO A 97 9.24 17.93 -16.52
CA PRO A 97 10.14 18.50 -17.50
C PRO A 97 10.29 17.64 -18.76
N GLY A 98 10.56 18.31 -19.88
CA GLY A 98 10.96 17.70 -21.15
C GLY A 98 9.81 17.44 -22.16
N ASP A 99 10.16 17.43 -23.45
CA ASP A 99 9.25 17.11 -24.56
C ASP A 99 9.64 15.79 -25.25
N ASP A 100 9.65 14.72 -24.46
CA ASP A 100 10.18 13.41 -24.87
C ASP A 100 9.12 12.41 -25.33
N TYR A 101 7.84 12.75 -25.26
CA TYR A 101 6.73 11.82 -25.46
C TYR A 101 6.05 12.02 -26.83
N ASP A 102 5.95 10.93 -27.59
CA ASP A 102 5.17 10.88 -28.83
C ASP A 102 3.67 10.74 -28.55
N PHE A 103 3.30 10.09 -27.44
CA PHE A 103 1.92 9.88 -27.03
C PHE A 103 1.73 10.08 -25.53
N LEU A 104 0.60 10.63 -25.11
CA LEU A 104 0.18 10.67 -23.70
C LEU A 104 -1.09 9.86 -23.52
N PHE A 105 -1.10 9.00 -22.50
CA PHE A 105 -2.21 8.11 -22.17
C PHE A 105 -2.79 8.48 -20.82
N PHE A 106 -4.07 8.81 -20.81
CA PHE A 106 -4.83 9.15 -19.62
C PHE A 106 -5.79 8.01 -19.28
N TYR A 107 -5.50 7.30 -18.20
CA TYR A 107 -6.36 6.27 -17.65
C TYR A 107 -7.27 6.88 -16.59
N THR A 108 -8.53 6.43 -16.56
CA THR A 108 -9.44 6.75 -15.45
C THR A 108 -9.02 5.99 -14.20
N ASP A 109 -9.12 6.66 -13.06
CA ASP A 109 -9.04 5.98 -11.78
C ASP A 109 -10.20 4.98 -11.61
N ALA A 110 -9.88 3.80 -11.10
CA ALA A 110 -10.75 2.65 -10.94
C ALA A 110 -11.87 2.87 -9.89
N ALA A 111 -11.79 3.94 -9.10
CA ALA A 111 -12.84 4.40 -8.20
C ALA A 111 -14.14 4.85 -8.92
N LEU A 112 -14.09 5.08 -10.24
CA LEU A 112 -15.22 5.54 -11.05
C LEU A 112 -15.50 4.56 -12.22
N PRO A 113 -16.30 3.51 -12.01
CA PRO A 113 -16.66 2.58 -13.08
C PRO A 113 -17.70 3.24 -14.01
N GLU A 114 -17.25 3.94 -15.05
CA GLU A 114 -18.13 4.62 -16.00
C GLU A 114 -18.02 4.09 -17.43
N SER A 115 -19.16 4.08 -18.13
CA SER A 115 -19.38 3.52 -19.46
C SER A 115 -19.04 4.50 -20.59
N TYR A 116 -17.77 4.82 -20.81
CA TYR A 116 -17.34 5.49 -22.04
C TYR A 116 -16.33 4.62 -22.79
N SER A 117 -16.33 4.73 -24.11
CA SER A 117 -15.36 4.02 -24.96
C SER A 117 -14.03 4.77 -24.96
N ALA A 118 -12.93 4.02 -24.90
CA ALA A 118 -11.61 4.58 -25.17
C ALA A 118 -11.61 5.31 -26.53
N PHE A 119 -10.79 6.36 -26.63
CA PHE A 119 -10.66 7.10 -27.88
C PHE A 119 -9.29 7.76 -28.01
N TYR A 120 -8.83 7.81 -29.25
CA TYR A 120 -7.68 8.59 -29.69
C TYR A 120 -8.07 10.02 -30.08
N SER A 121 -7.27 10.99 -29.65
CA SER A 121 -7.38 12.39 -30.07
C SER A 121 -6.08 12.85 -30.74
N PRO A 122 -6.11 13.23 -32.02
CA PRO A 122 -4.92 13.71 -32.70
C PRO A 122 -4.45 15.07 -32.19
N VAL A 123 -3.13 15.23 -32.08
CA VAL A 123 -2.47 16.51 -31.76
C VAL A 123 -1.68 17.02 -32.96
N GLN A 124 -1.01 16.13 -33.68
CA GLN A 124 -0.41 16.42 -34.98
C GLN A 124 -0.47 15.22 -35.93
N ASN A 125 -0.35 15.51 -37.21
CA ASN A 125 -0.07 14.54 -38.25
C ASN A 125 0.97 15.10 -39.22
N ASN A 126 2.13 14.46 -39.25
CA ASN A 126 3.22 14.75 -40.18
C ASN A 126 3.33 13.72 -41.31
N VAL A 127 2.40 12.75 -41.37
CA VAL A 127 2.37 11.71 -42.40
C VAL A 127 1.39 12.09 -43.49
N SER A 128 1.90 12.14 -44.72
CA SER A 128 1.11 12.39 -45.93
C SER A 128 0.76 11.08 -46.63
N ASN A 129 -0.28 11.14 -47.48
CA ASN A 129 -0.76 10.02 -48.29
C ASN A 129 -1.29 8.82 -47.48
N ILE A 130 -1.95 9.12 -46.35
CA ILE A 130 -2.68 8.16 -45.50
C ILE A 130 -4.16 8.54 -45.33
N GLY A 131 -4.68 9.46 -46.14
CA GLY A 131 -6.08 9.90 -46.07
C GLY A 131 -6.37 10.87 -44.93
N LYS A 132 -5.33 11.47 -44.34
CA LYS A 132 -5.41 12.51 -43.29
C LYS A 132 -4.67 13.77 -43.74
N SER A 133 -5.19 14.94 -43.33
CA SER A 133 -4.52 16.22 -43.53
C SER A 133 -3.25 16.34 -42.69
N LEU A 134 -2.27 17.11 -43.16
CA LEU A 134 -1.13 17.53 -42.34
C LEU A 134 -1.54 18.67 -41.41
N PHE A 135 -1.17 18.59 -40.13
CA PHE A 135 -1.40 19.65 -39.14
C PHE A 135 -0.48 19.45 -37.94
N ASN A 136 -0.25 20.51 -37.17
CA ASN A 136 0.50 20.45 -35.92
C ASN A 136 -0.09 21.42 -34.89
N PHE A 137 -0.70 20.87 -33.83
CA PHE A 137 -1.23 21.63 -32.70
C PHE A 137 -0.46 21.39 -31.39
N SER A 138 0.69 20.71 -31.44
CA SER A 138 1.48 20.32 -30.25
C SER A 138 1.70 21.45 -29.24
N ALA A 139 2.01 22.67 -29.71
CA ALA A 139 2.19 23.84 -28.86
C ALA A 139 0.96 24.19 -28.00
N ALA A 140 -0.26 23.99 -28.51
CA ALA A 140 -1.49 24.24 -27.75
C ALA A 140 -1.73 23.21 -26.63
N TYR A 141 -1.00 22.09 -26.67
CA TYR A 141 -1.05 21.00 -25.70
C TYR A 141 0.20 20.98 -24.79
N GLY A 142 1.04 22.02 -24.84
CA GLY A 142 2.23 22.17 -23.98
C GLY A 142 3.50 21.50 -24.51
N SER A 143 3.41 20.76 -25.61
CA SER A 143 4.55 20.11 -26.26
C SER A 143 5.31 21.09 -27.17
N SER A 144 6.63 20.95 -27.22
CA SER A 144 7.55 21.72 -28.09
C SER A 144 7.62 21.19 -29.52
N GLY A 145 6.74 20.25 -29.91
CA GLY A 145 6.66 19.74 -31.28
C GLY A 145 6.65 18.23 -31.40
N ARG A 146 6.89 17.48 -30.32
CA ARG A 146 7.00 16.02 -30.38
C ARG A 146 5.68 15.28 -30.27
N LEU A 147 4.74 15.78 -29.46
CA LEU A 147 3.50 15.07 -29.12
C LEU A 147 2.62 14.84 -30.35
N GLN A 148 2.35 13.58 -30.69
CA GLN A 148 1.57 13.13 -31.86
C GLN A 148 0.07 13.02 -31.55
N GLY A 149 -0.28 12.50 -30.38
CA GLY A 149 -1.67 12.33 -29.98
C GLY A 149 -1.87 12.00 -28.50
N LEU A 150 -3.12 12.11 -28.07
CA LEU A 150 -3.57 11.74 -26.73
C LEU A 150 -4.49 10.52 -26.81
N MET A 151 -4.42 9.65 -25.81
CA MET A 151 -5.30 8.49 -25.69
C MET A 151 -6.00 8.55 -24.34
N PHE A 152 -7.33 8.56 -24.38
CA PHE A 152 -8.16 8.57 -23.20
C PHE A 152 -8.81 7.22 -23.08
N MET A 153 -8.47 6.52 -22.00
CA MET A 153 -8.67 5.10 -21.90
C MET A 153 -9.60 4.78 -20.73
N ASN A 154 -10.63 3.98 -21.01
CA ASN A 154 -11.37 3.31 -19.96
C ASN A 154 -10.57 2.10 -19.47
N PHE A 155 -10.55 1.83 -18.16
CA PHE A 155 -9.79 0.69 -17.65
C PHE A 155 -10.51 -0.62 -17.97
N ALA A 156 -10.13 -1.29 -19.06
CA ALA A 156 -10.64 -2.60 -19.47
C ALA A 156 -9.49 -3.62 -19.59
N SER A 157 -9.70 -4.82 -19.03
CA SER A 157 -8.64 -5.82 -18.84
C SER A 157 -8.01 -6.36 -20.14
N ASN A 158 -8.62 -6.10 -21.31
CA ASN A 158 -8.22 -6.67 -22.60
C ASN A 158 -7.80 -5.60 -23.63
N GLY A 159 -7.52 -4.37 -23.21
CA GLY A 159 -7.32 -3.22 -24.10
C GLY A 159 -8.54 -2.30 -24.17
N PRO A 160 -8.52 -1.24 -25.01
CA PRO A 160 -8.11 -1.32 -26.42
C PRO A 160 -6.90 -0.44 -26.82
N THR A 161 -5.75 -0.56 -26.16
CA THR A 161 -4.62 0.37 -26.33
C THR A 161 -4.03 0.35 -27.74
N LEU A 162 -3.75 -0.83 -28.28
CA LEU A 162 -3.19 -1.01 -29.63
C LEU A 162 -4.17 -0.53 -30.71
N HIS A 163 -5.47 -0.74 -30.50
CA HIS A 163 -6.50 -0.18 -31.36
C HIS A 163 -6.44 1.34 -31.40
N GLU A 164 -6.40 2.00 -30.23
CA GLU A 164 -6.38 3.47 -30.16
C GLU A 164 -5.09 4.08 -30.74
N ILE A 165 -3.93 3.44 -30.53
CA ILE A 165 -2.68 3.90 -31.16
C ILE A 165 -2.80 3.90 -32.69
N MET A 166 -3.45 2.88 -33.27
CA MET A 166 -3.56 2.74 -34.71
C MET A 166 -4.35 3.87 -35.38
N HIS A 167 -5.27 4.51 -34.64
CA HIS A 167 -5.97 5.69 -35.10
C HIS A 167 -5.05 6.88 -35.37
N GLN A 168 -3.78 6.90 -34.93
CA GLN A 168 -2.80 7.88 -35.41
C GLN A 168 -2.67 7.85 -36.93
N TRP A 169 -2.58 6.65 -37.51
CA TRP A 169 -2.28 6.46 -38.93
C TRP A 169 -3.47 5.99 -39.77
N ALA A 170 -4.35 5.16 -39.22
CA ALA A 170 -5.44 4.56 -39.98
C ALA A 170 -6.78 5.19 -39.59
N ALA A 171 -7.19 6.18 -40.40
CA ALA A 171 -8.58 6.61 -40.53
C ALA A 171 -8.91 7.09 -41.96
N PRO A 172 -8.44 6.41 -43.04
CA PRO A 172 -8.71 6.89 -44.39
C PRO A 172 -10.14 6.63 -44.82
N ASN A 173 -10.77 7.62 -45.45
CA ASN A 173 -12.02 7.39 -46.17
C ASN A 173 -11.72 6.73 -47.54
N LEU A 174 -11.92 5.41 -47.60
CA LEU A 174 -11.72 4.59 -48.81
C LEU A 174 -13.05 4.14 -49.43
N SER A 175 -14.14 4.86 -49.18
CA SER A 175 -15.48 4.51 -49.66
C SER A 175 -15.58 4.36 -51.19
N SER A 176 -14.77 5.12 -51.93
CA SER A 176 -14.66 5.02 -53.40
C SER A 176 -14.13 3.66 -53.89
N LEU A 177 -13.43 2.91 -53.04
CA LEU A 177 -12.93 1.55 -53.34
C LEU A 177 -13.88 0.45 -52.84
N GLY A 178 -14.96 0.81 -52.15
CA GLY A 178 -15.92 -0.11 -51.55
C GLY A 178 -15.69 -0.40 -50.06
N PHE A 179 -14.77 0.29 -49.39
CA PHE A 179 -14.72 0.25 -47.92
C PHE A 179 -15.92 1.00 -47.32
N HIS A 180 -16.18 0.82 -46.02
CA HIS A 180 -17.15 1.65 -45.28
C HIS A 180 -18.57 1.63 -45.87
N GLN A 181 -19.02 0.47 -46.38
CA GLN A 181 -20.35 0.33 -46.99
C GLN A 181 -21.50 0.38 -45.97
N CYS A 182 -21.19 0.21 -44.69
CA CYS A 182 -22.14 0.31 -43.58
C CYS A 182 -21.82 1.57 -42.76
N SER A 183 -22.45 1.75 -41.59
CA SER A 183 -22.30 2.96 -40.76
C SER A 183 -20.94 3.10 -40.05
N ASP A 184 -19.88 2.47 -40.56
CA ASP A 184 -18.55 2.31 -39.97
C ASP A 184 -17.49 3.17 -40.66
N THR A 185 -17.66 4.49 -40.65
CA THR A 185 -16.94 5.42 -41.53
C THR A 185 -15.41 5.52 -41.36
N SER A 186 -14.81 4.90 -40.35
CA SER A 186 -13.38 5.05 -40.00
C SER A 186 -12.59 3.74 -39.91
N HIS A 187 -13.23 2.58 -40.03
CA HIS A 187 -12.64 1.26 -39.75
C HIS A 187 -12.62 0.35 -40.99
N TRP A 188 -12.09 -0.88 -40.90
CA TRP A 188 -12.01 -1.71 -42.10
C TRP A 188 -13.37 -2.27 -42.55
N GLY A 189 -14.37 -2.30 -41.67
CA GLY A 189 -15.72 -2.74 -41.99
C GLY A 189 -15.79 -4.13 -42.61
N PHE A 190 -16.66 -4.31 -43.60
CA PHE A 190 -16.73 -5.53 -44.40
C PHE A 190 -15.60 -5.57 -45.43
N SER A 191 -14.38 -5.84 -44.99
CA SER A 191 -13.25 -6.04 -45.87
C SER A 191 -12.32 -7.15 -45.39
N GLY A 192 -11.71 -7.83 -46.35
CA GLY A 192 -10.72 -8.88 -46.16
C GLY A 192 -9.32 -8.33 -45.85
N VAL A 193 -9.24 -7.23 -45.10
CA VAL A 193 -7.97 -6.61 -44.67
C VAL A 193 -7.20 -7.52 -43.69
N GLY A 194 -7.90 -8.48 -43.08
CA GLY A 194 -7.40 -9.40 -42.07
C GLY A 194 -8.03 -9.14 -40.70
N LYS A 195 -7.72 -9.99 -39.72
CA LYS A 195 -8.19 -9.85 -38.33
C LYS A 195 -7.29 -8.88 -37.54
N GLY A 196 -7.23 -7.63 -37.99
CA GLY A 196 -6.38 -6.56 -37.44
C GLY A 196 -7.07 -5.72 -36.37
N GLN A 197 -6.35 -4.74 -35.83
CA GLN A 197 -6.81 -3.96 -34.68
C GLN A 197 -8.08 -3.14 -34.99
N LEU A 198 -8.21 -2.61 -36.20
CA LEU A 198 -9.35 -1.78 -36.64
C LEU A 198 -10.49 -2.57 -37.32
N GLY A 199 -10.59 -3.88 -37.08
CA GLY A 199 -11.66 -4.70 -37.63
C GLY A 199 -11.28 -5.40 -38.94
N GLY A 200 -12.30 -5.84 -39.69
CA GLY A 200 -12.13 -6.63 -40.92
C GLY A 200 -12.04 -8.13 -40.66
N PHE A 201 -12.08 -8.93 -41.73
CA PHE A 201 -12.04 -10.39 -41.66
C PHE A 201 -10.82 -10.97 -42.37
N ASP A 202 -10.46 -12.20 -42.01
CA ASP A 202 -9.45 -12.97 -42.75
C ASP A 202 -10.03 -13.40 -44.09
N ALA A 203 -9.52 -12.82 -45.18
CA ALA A 203 -9.97 -13.08 -46.54
C ALA A 203 -9.90 -14.57 -46.92
N ALA A 204 -8.99 -15.35 -46.33
CA ALA A 204 -8.87 -16.79 -46.59
C ALA A 204 -10.06 -17.59 -46.05
N THR A 205 -10.85 -17.01 -45.15
CA THR A 205 -12.01 -17.67 -44.54
C THR A 205 -13.34 -17.30 -45.19
N LEU A 206 -13.32 -16.42 -46.21
CA LEU A 206 -14.52 -16.01 -46.93
C LEU A 206 -15.03 -17.12 -47.85
N GLU A 207 -16.30 -17.47 -47.69
CA GLU A 207 -16.98 -18.51 -48.44
C GLU A 207 -18.28 -17.96 -49.06
N ASP A 208 -18.47 -18.18 -50.36
CA ASP A 208 -19.72 -17.91 -51.07
C ASP A 208 -20.66 -19.11 -50.89
N LEU A 209 -21.81 -18.86 -50.28
CA LEU A 209 -22.84 -19.86 -50.00
C LEU A 209 -23.90 -19.95 -51.11
N GLY A 210 -23.78 -19.11 -52.14
CA GLY A 210 -24.75 -18.98 -53.22
C GLY A 210 -25.91 -18.05 -52.88
N GLY A 211 -26.56 -17.51 -53.92
CA GLY A 211 -27.71 -16.63 -53.78
C GLY A 211 -27.40 -15.31 -53.06
N ASN A 212 -26.21 -14.74 -53.31
CA ASN A 212 -25.70 -13.51 -52.69
C ASN A 212 -25.41 -13.61 -51.18
N ASN A 213 -25.30 -14.81 -50.61
CA ASN A 213 -24.98 -15.01 -49.19
C ASN A 213 -23.53 -15.45 -49.02
N TYR A 214 -22.86 -14.88 -48.02
CA TYR A 214 -21.46 -15.15 -47.71
C TYR A 214 -21.31 -15.47 -46.22
N ARG A 215 -20.27 -16.23 -45.89
CA ARG A 215 -19.78 -16.35 -44.50
C ARG A 215 -18.27 -16.22 -44.41
N THR A 216 -17.78 -15.86 -43.24
CA THR A 216 -16.34 -15.77 -42.91
C THR A 216 -16.13 -16.11 -41.44
N ALA A 217 -14.90 -16.39 -41.00
CA ALA A 217 -14.60 -16.51 -39.58
C ALA A 217 -15.07 -15.26 -38.82
N SER A 218 -15.58 -15.45 -37.59
CA SER A 218 -16.21 -14.37 -36.83
C SER A 218 -15.28 -13.16 -36.69
N PHE A 219 -15.80 -12.00 -37.05
CA PHE A 219 -15.10 -10.72 -36.97
C PHE A 219 -16.00 -9.60 -36.47
N GLY A 220 -15.38 -8.49 -36.07
CA GLY A 220 -16.04 -7.21 -35.81
C GLY A 220 -15.73 -6.21 -36.91
N THR A 221 -16.71 -5.34 -37.22
CA THR A 221 -16.54 -4.25 -38.20
C THR A 221 -15.73 -3.07 -37.65
N VAL A 222 -15.61 -2.97 -36.31
CA VAL A 222 -15.04 -1.82 -35.59
C VAL A 222 -13.80 -2.21 -34.79
N ALA A 223 -13.78 -3.37 -34.12
CA ALA A 223 -12.61 -3.82 -33.36
C ALA A 223 -12.52 -5.35 -33.35
N ASN A 224 -11.32 -5.88 -33.57
CA ASN A 224 -11.03 -7.28 -33.33
C ASN A 224 -10.03 -7.41 -32.16
N GLY A 225 -10.50 -7.88 -31.00
CA GLY A 225 -9.61 -8.45 -29.99
C GLY A 225 -8.97 -7.52 -28.96
N GLY A 226 -9.23 -6.21 -28.94
CA GLY A 226 -8.82 -5.29 -27.85
C GLY A 226 -7.32 -4.97 -27.84
N ASP A 227 -6.48 -5.95 -27.50
CA ASP A 227 -5.00 -5.95 -27.61
C ASP A 227 -4.46 -7.35 -27.97
N SER A 228 -5.34 -8.31 -28.29
CA SER A 228 -4.97 -9.73 -28.46
C SER A 228 -4.53 -10.14 -29.87
N VAL A 229 -4.61 -9.23 -30.85
CA VAL A 229 -4.28 -9.50 -32.27
C VAL A 229 -3.13 -8.64 -32.77
N ASN A 230 -2.43 -9.10 -33.81
CA ASN A 230 -1.42 -8.29 -34.48
C ASN A 230 -2.06 -7.24 -35.38
N TYR A 231 -1.29 -6.21 -35.74
CA TYR A 231 -1.66 -5.36 -36.85
C TYR A 231 -1.57 -6.13 -38.17
N VAL A 232 -2.50 -5.85 -39.08
CA VAL A 232 -2.55 -6.49 -40.41
C VAL A 232 -1.76 -5.69 -41.45
N PRO A 233 -1.40 -6.26 -42.61
CA PRO A 233 -0.48 -5.62 -43.56
C PRO A 233 -0.88 -4.20 -44.00
N LEU A 234 -2.17 -3.91 -44.20
CA LEU A 234 -2.61 -2.54 -44.54
C LEU A 234 -2.39 -1.57 -43.38
N GLU A 235 -2.69 -1.98 -42.13
CA GLU A 235 -2.41 -1.19 -40.93
C GLU A 235 -0.91 -0.93 -40.81
N MET A 236 -0.08 -1.96 -41.00
CA MET A 236 1.37 -1.83 -40.97
C MET A 236 1.91 -0.91 -42.06
N TYR A 237 1.37 -0.95 -43.26
CA TYR A 237 1.73 -0.01 -44.31
C TYR A 237 1.37 1.43 -43.92
N LEU A 238 0.16 1.68 -43.43
CA LEU A 238 -0.28 3.02 -43.01
C LEU A 238 0.50 3.56 -41.81
N ALA A 239 0.91 2.69 -40.88
CA ALA A 239 1.84 3.05 -39.80
C ALA A 239 3.28 3.27 -40.30
N GLY A 240 3.61 2.84 -41.52
CA GLY A 240 4.95 2.92 -42.09
C GLY A 240 5.88 1.83 -41.59
N PHE A 241 5.32 0.70 -41.12
CA PHE A 241 6.01 -0.48 -40.60
C PHE A 241 6.07 -1.62 -41.62
N LEU A 242 5.46 -1.44 -42.81
CA LEU A 242 5.55 -2.38 -43.91
C LEU A 242 5.69 -1.64 -45.24
N ASP A 243 6.48 -2.21 -46.15
CA ASP A 243 6.58 -1.71 -47.52
C ASP A 243 5.32 -2.03 -48.32
N ALA A 244 4.93 -1.14 -49.25
CA ALA A 244 3.74 -1.31 -50.08
C ALA A 244 3.74 -2.66 -50.84
N SER A 245 4.91 -3.13 -51.28
CA SER A 245 5.05 -4.40 -52.00
C SER A 245 4.68 -5.64 -51.18
N SER A 246 4.64 -5.51 -49.85
CA SER A 246 4.28 -6.59 -48.92
C SER A 246 2.81 -6.53 -48.48
N VAL A 247 2.01 -5.59 -49.01
CA VAL A 247 0.56 -5.54 -48.76
C VAL A 247 -0.15 -6.40 -49.82
N PRO A 248 -0.83 -7.50 -49.44
CA PRO A 248 -1.59 -8.31 -50.39
C PRO A 248 -2.80 -7.55 -50.92
N ALA A 249 -3.34 -8.01 -52.05
CA ALA A 249 -4.60 -7.48 -52.57
C ALA A 249 -5.76 -7.76 -51.60
N ILE A 250 -6.64 -6.78 -51.41
CA ILE A 250 -7.67 -6.80 -50.39
C ILE A 250 -9.01 -7.16 -51.02
N THR A 251 -9.62 -8.25 -50.56
CA THR A 251 -10.94 -8.69 -51.01
C THR A 251 -12.03 -7.90 -50.31
N ILE A 252 -12.90 -7.24 -51.07
CA ILE A 252 -13.99 -6.40 -50.56
C ILE A 252 -15.31 -6.92 -51.14
N PRO A 253 -16.27 -7.37 -50.33
CA PRO A 253 -17.62 -7.66 -50.79
C PRO A 253 -18.30 -6.42 -51.37
N THR A 254 -19.08 -6.53 -52.43
CA THR A 254 -19.71 -5.39 -53.10
C THR A 254 -21.21 -5.28 -52.79
N SER A 255 -21.69 -4.07 -52.54
CA SER A 255 -23.09 -3.77 -52.17
C SER A 255 -23.58 -4.61 -51.00
N VAL A 256 -22.86 -4.58 -49.88
CA VAL A 256 -23.21 -5.32 -48.67
C VAL A 256 -24.55 -4.86 -48.13
N ASN A 257 -25.45 -5.81 -47.85
CA ASN A 257 -26.69 -5.53 -47.14
C ASN A 257 -26.46 -5.63 -45.62
N CYS A 258 -26.19 -4.49 -44.99
CA CYS A 258 -25.86 -4.37 -43.57
C CYS A 258 -26.96 -4.92 -42.63
N SER A 259 -28.20 -5.09 -43.08
CA SER A 259 -29.30 -5.65 -42.27
C SER A 259 -29.26 -7.18 -42.13
N THR A 260 -28.45 -7.85 -42.94
CA THR A 260 -28.33 -9.32 -42.96
C THR A 260 -27.15 -9.85 -42.16
N TYR A 261 -26.39 -8.95 -41.54
CA TYR A 261 -25.20 -9.27 -40.77
C TYR A 261 -25.54 -9.89 -39.40
N TYR A 262 -25.00 -11.07 -39.11
CA TYR A 262 -25.05 -11.67 -37.77
C TYR A 262 -23.89 -12.65 -37.53
N ASN A 263 -23.54 -12.83 -36.26
CA ASN A 263 -22.52 -13.78 -35.82
C ASN A 263 -23.18 -15.05 -35.25
N SER A 264 -22.74 -16.23 -35.69
CA SER A 264 -23.24 -17.52 -35.19
C SER A 264 -22.19 -18.62 -35.33
N SER A 265 -22.02 -19.45 -34.29
CA SER A 265 -21.14 -20.62 -34.28
C SER A 265 -19.69 -20.36 -34.74
N GLY A 266 -19.13 -19.20 -34.40
CA GLY A 266 -17.75 -18.83 -34.77
C GLY A 266 -17.60 -18.25 -36.18
N TYR A 267 -18.71 -18.02 -36.90
CA TYR A 267 -18.74 -17.39 -38.22
C TYR A 267 -19.59 -16.13 -38.22
N THR A 268 -19.25 -15.22 -39.13
CA THR A 268 -20.07 -14.07 -39.51
C THR A 268 -20.76 -14.35 -40.83
N TYR A 269 -22.07 -14.13 -40.90
CA TYR A 269 -22.89 -14.26 -42.11
C TYR A 269 -23.36 -12.88 -42.57
N PHE A 270 -23.40 -12.65 -43.89
CA PHE A 270 -23.92 -11.43 -44.50
C PHE A 270 -24.28 -11.67 -45.98
N SER A 271 -25.02 -10.75 -46.59
CA SER A 271 -25.29 -10.79 -48.04
C SER A 271 -24.62 -9.65 -48.79
N ALA A 272 -24.13 -9.94 -50.00
CA ALA A 272 -23.44 -9.02 -50.90
C ALA A 272 -23.68 -9.44 -52.36
N THR A 273 -23.56 -8.49 -53.29
CA THR A 273 -23.77 -8.74 -54.73
C THR A 273 -22.57 -9.38 -55.44
N GLY A 274 -21.43 -9.49 -54.76
CA GLY A 274 -20.19 -10.01 -55.31
C GLY A 274 -19.00 -9.67 -54.42
N THR A 275 -17.79 -9.86 -54.96
CA THR A 275 -16.53 -9.39 -54.34
C THR A 275 -15.65 -8.71 -55.38
N VAL A 276 -14.81 -7.79 -54.95
CA VAL A 276 -13.77 -7.12 -55.75
C VAL A 276 -12.44 -7.20 -55.01
N SER A 277 -11.34 -7.40 -55.73
CA SER A 277 -10.00 -7.35 -55.16
C SER A 277 -9.37 -5.99 -55.44
N ARG A 278 -8.83 -5.33 -54.40
CA ARG A 278 -8.17 -4.02 -54.49
C ARG A 278 -6.68 -4.14 -54.23
N SER A 279 -5.89 -3.67 -55.19
CA SER A 279 -4.43 -3.60 -55.06
C SER A 279 -4.00 -2.42 -54.18
N ILE A 280 -2.79 -2.51 -53.61
CA ILE A 280 -2.19 -1.39 -52.86
C ILE A 280 -2.00 -0.13 -53.72
N ALA A 281 -1.80 -0.28 -55.03
CA ALA A 281 -1.67 0.83 -55.97
C ALA A 281 -2.98 1.62 -56.13
N GLU A 282 -4.13 0.94 -56.16
CA GLU A 282 -5.45 1.59 -56.16
C GLU A 282 -5.70 2.34 -54.85
N ILE A 283 -5.30 1.76 -53.72
CA ILE A 283 -5.41 2.40 -52.40
C ILE A 283 -4.53 3.66 -52.36
N GLN A 284 -3.27 3.57 -52.78
CA GLN A 284 -2.36 4.72 -52.87
C GLN A 284 -2.92 5.83 -53.76
N ALA A 285 -3.53 5.50 -54.90
CA ALA A 285 -4.13 6.49 -55.79
C ALA A 285 -5.24 7.29 -55.11
N VAL A 286 -6.07 6.66 -54.28
CA VAL A 286 -7.13 7.33 -53.50
C VAL A 286 -6.54 8.14 -52.34
N LEU A 287 -5.47 7.66 -51.71
CA LEU A 287 -4.82 8.33 -50.58
C LEU A 287 -3.95 9.53 -50.97
N GLY A 288 -3.72 9.77 -52.27
CA GLY A 288 -2.91 10.88 -52.77
C GLY A 288 -1.47 10.50 -53.17
N GLY A 289 -1.13 9.22 -53.18
CA GLY A 289 0.15 8.68 -53.63
C GLY A 289 0.74 7.64 -52.68
N ALA A 290 2.05 7.36 -52.84
CA ALA A 290 2.78 6.52 -51.90
C ALA A 290 2.91 7.22 -50.54
N ARG A 291 2.79 6.45 -49.45
CA ARG A 291 2.94 6.96 -48.08
C ARG A 291 4.27 7.70 -47.92
N ASN A 292 4.23 8.88 -47.30
CA ASN A 292 5.41 9.66 -47.00
C ASN A 292 5.36 10.19 -45.55
N PRO A 293 6.34 9.87 -44.67
CA PRO A 293 7.59 9.14 -44.94
C PRO A 293 7.38 7.70 -45.45
N SER A 294 8.37 7.13 -46.16
CA SER A 294 8.29 5.75 -46.64
C SER A 294 8.59 4.76 -45.51
N PHE A 295 8.41 3.45 -45.74
CA PHE A 295 8.78 2.42 -44.76
C PHE A 295 10.21 2.61 -44.21
N ALA A 296 11.17 2.92 -45.09
CA ALA A 296 12.59 3.07 -44.76
C ALA A 296 12.88 4.28 -43.84
N THR A 297 12.12 5.36 -43.95
CA THR A 297 12.36 6.62 -43.21
C THR A 297 11.34 6.90 -42.11
N SER A 298 10.36 6.02 -41.93
CA SER A 298 9.34 6.20 -40.90
C SER A 298 9.88 5.86 -39.53
N GLN A 299 9.51 6.66 -38.53
CA GLN A 299 9.76 6.41 -37.12
C GLN A 299 9.31 4.99 -36.73
N LYS A 300 10.15 4.30 -35.97
CA LYS A 300 9.89 2.96 -35.44
C LYS A 300 10.00 2.89 -33.91
N ALA A 301 10.69 3.84 -33.30
CA ALA A 301 10.81 3.96 -31.86
C ALA A 301 9.95 5.13 -31.39
N PHE A 302 8.96 4.83 -30.56
CA PHE A 302 8.04 5.79 -29.97
C PHE A 302 8.20 5.78 -28.46
N LYS A 303 7.84 6.89 -27.81
CA LYS A 303 7.78 6.98 -26.35
C LYS A 303 6.39 7.43 -25.88
N ALA A 304 5.87 6.81 -24.83
CA ALA A 304 4.55 7.08 -24.29
C ALA A 304 4.60 7.43 -22.81
N GLY A 305 3.96 8.54 -22.44
CA GLY A 305 3.70 8.89 -21.05
C GLY A 305 2.41 8.23 -20.61
N MET A 306 2.48 7.35 -19.61
CA MET A 306 1.29 6.68 -19.06
C MET A 306 0.94 7.35 -17.74
N MET A 307 -0.31 7.83 -17.58
CA MET A 307 -0.69 8.51 -16.35
C MET A 307 -2.11 8.26 -15.87
N ILE A 308 -2.29 8.38 -14.56
CA ILE A 308 -3.58 8.48 -13.88
C ILE A 308 -3.73 9.90 -13.36
N ILE A 309 -4.81 10.59 -13.76
CA ILE A 309 -5.23 11.85 -13.13
C ILE A 309 -6.24 11.51 -12.03
N SER A 310 -5.91 11.83 -10.79
CA SER A 310 -6.73 11.52 -9.61
C SER A 310 -6.94 12.77 -8.74
N GLN A 311 -7.88 12.72 -7.79
CA GLN A 311 -8.09 13.83 -6.84
C GLN A 311 -7.12 13.80 -5.65
N TYR A 312 -6.41 12.69 -5.46
CA TYR A 312 -5.46 12.43 -4.38
C TYR A 312 -4.34 11.53 -4.88
N MET A 313 -3.20 11.50 -4.18
CA MET A 313 -2.11 10.56 -4.50
C MET A 313 -2.60 9.12 -4.36
N LEU A 314 -2.45 8.33 -5.42
CA LEU A 314 -2.72 6.89 -5.38
C LEU A 314 -1.83 6.17 -4.36
N THR A 315 -2.36 5.13 -3.74
CA THR A 315 -1.60 4.27 -2.84
C THR A 315 -0.52 3.47 -3.58
N PRO A 316 0.53 2.97 -2.90
CA PRO A 316 1.53 2.10 -3.52
C PRO A 316 0.94 0.87 -4.22
N ALA A 317 -0.14 0.30 -3.69
CA ALA A 317 -0.83 -0.84 -4.28
C ALA A 317 -1.53 -0.47 -5.60
N GLU A 318 -2.22 0.67 -5.64
CA GLU A 318 -2.85 1.21 -6.85
C GLU A 318 -1.82 1.54 -7.92
N MET A 319 -0.74 2.22 -7.54
CA MET A 319 0.38 2.55 -8.44
C MET A 319 1.01 1.28 -9.05
N ALA A 320 1.26 0.25 -8.24
CA ALA A 320 1.84 -1.01 -8.73
C ALA A 320 0.94 -1.72 -9.77
N PHE A 321 -0.38 -1.65 -9.59
CA PHE A 321 -1.36 -2.25 -10.50
C PHE A 321 -1.31 -1.60 -11.89
N TYR A 322 -1.44 -0.27 -11.96
CA TYR A 322 -1.40 0.46 -13.23
C TYR A 322 -0.01 0.44 -13.89
N ASN A 323 1.06 0.41 -13.08
CA ASN A 323 2.43 0.27 -13.56
C ASN A 323 2.65 -1.05 -14.31
N ALA A 324 2.14 -2.17 -13.79
CA ALA A 324 2.30 -3.47 -14.44
C ALA A 324 1.66 -3.51 -15.83
N TRP A 325 0.52 -2.86 -15.99
CA TRP A 325 -0.16 -2.81 -17.29
C TRP A 325 0.49 -1.80 -18.25
N SER A 326 0.95 -0.65 -17.75
CA SER A 326 1.74 0.32 -18.53
C SER A 326 3.07 -0.27 -19.03
N LYS A 327 3.72 -1.09 -18.19
CA LYS A 327 4.93 -1.85 -18.55
C LYS A 327 4.66 -2.86 -19.67
N ASN A 328 3.53 -3.58 -19.63
CA ASN A 328 3.18 -4.62 -20.60
C ASN A 328 3.08 -4.08 -22.03
N ILE A 329 2.39 -2.95 -22.22
CA ILE A 329 2.23 -2.34 -23.54
C ILE A 329 3.58 -2.00 -24.20
N GLY A 330 4.56 -1.57 -23.41
CA GLY A 330 5.92 -1.26 -23.88
C GLY A 330 6.93 -2.43 -23.81
N ALA A 331 6.51 -3.61 -23.34
CA ALA A 331 7.41 -4.73 -23.11
C ALA A 331 7.86 -5.44 -24.40
N GLU A 332 8.92 -6.24 -24.29
CA GLU A 332 9.38 -7.14 -25.35
C GLU A 332 8.33 -8.19 -25.73
N THR A 333 7.63 -8.72 -24.71
CA THR A 333 6.55 -9.70 -24.86
C THR A 333 5.38 -9.29 -23.99
N GLY A 334 4.17 -9.43 -24.50
CA GLY A 334 2.92 -9.20 -23.78
C GLY A 334 2.64 -10.28 -22.74
N PHE A 335 1.49 -10.16 -22.08
CA PHE A 335 1.10 -11.05 -20.98
C PHE A 335 -0.38 -11.43 -21.07
N SER A 336 -0.70 -12.64 -20.59
CA SER A 336 -2.08 -13.15 -20.45
C SER A 336 -2.92 -13.12 -21.75
N GLY A 337 -2.30 -13.40 -22.89
CA GLY A 337 -2.97 -13.42 -24.20
C GLY A 337 -3.15 -12.04 -24.85
N LEU A 338 -2.66 -10.98 -24.22
CA LEU A 338 -2.52 -9.64 -24.83
C LEU A 338 -1.10 -9.47 -25.36
N LYS A 339 -0.97 -8.66 -26.41
CA LYS A 339 0.29 -8.40 -27.08
C LYS A 339 0.88 -7.07 -26.64
N SER A 340 2.20 -6.98 -26.59
CA SER A 340 2.87 -5.68 -26.51
C SER A 340 2.83 -4.98 -27.87
N PHE A 341 3.14 -3.68 -27.92
CA PHE A 341 3.26 -2.94 -29.18
C PHE A 341 4.31 -3.56 -30.11
N LYS A 342 5.42 -4.06 -29.55
CA LYS A 342 6.46 -4.74 -30.31
C LYS A 342 5.95 -6.04 -30.93
N GLU A 343 5.26 -6.88 -30.16
CA GLU A 343 4.70 -8.13 -30.70
C GLU A 343 3.61 -7.88 -31.75
N ALA A 344 2.72 -6.92 -31.51
CA ALA A 344 1.63 -6.59 -32.42
C ALA A 344 2.14 -6.07 -33.78
N THR A 345 3.34 -5.48 -33.81
CA THR A 345 4.02 -5.00 -35.03
C THR A 345 4.99 -6.03 -35.61
N GLY A 346 5.03 -7.26 -35.10
CA GLY A 346 5.97 -8.30 -35.55
C GLY A 346 7.44 -7.99 -35.25
N GLY A 347 7.70 -7.15 -34.24
CA GLY A 347 9.04 -6.75 -33.82
C GLY A 347 9.60 -5.52 -34.55
N ILE A 348 8.82 -4.88 -35.42
CA ILE A 348 9.29 -3.78 -36.28
C ILE A 348 9.34 -2.43 -35.56
N ALA A 349 8.41 -2.18 -34.64
CA ALA A 349 8.33 -0.92 -33.92
C ALA A 349 8.27 -1.14 -32.40
N THR A 350 8.77 -0.17 -31.64
CA THR A 350 8.83 -0.20 -30.17
C THR A 350 8.11 0.99 -29.59
N LEU A 351 7.54 0.79 -28.39
CA LEU A 351 6.94 1.84 -27.59
C LEU A 351 7.58 1.82 -26.20
N ASP A 352 8.40 2.81 -25.91
CA ASP A 352 9.02 2.98 -24.61
C ASP A 352 8.02 3.65 -23.65
N THR A 353 7.63 2.93 -22.60
CA THR A 353 6.76 3.45 -21.53
C THR A 353 7.52 3.80 -20.26
N THR A 354 8.86 3.75 -20.29
CA THR A 354 9.65 4.11 -19.11
C THR A 354 9.43 5.58 -18.75
N VAL A 355 9.16 5.79 -17.47
CA VAL A 355 9.19 7.12 -16.88
C VAL A 355 10.64 7.55 -16.85
N ILE A 356 10.91 8.81 -17.25
CA ILE A 356 12.23 9.42 -17.15
C ILE A 356 12.75 9.15 -15.75
N SER A 357 13.93 8.53 -15.62
CA SER A 357 14.68 8.58 -14.37
C SER A 357 14.81 10.07 -14.07
N GLN A 358 14.15 10.58 -13.02
CA GLN A 358 14.32 11.97 -12.53
C GLN A 358 15.79 12.29 -12.74
N SER A 359 16.17 13.17 -13.65
CA SER A 359 17.58 13.32 -14.02
C SER A 359 18.00 14.69 -13.59
N GLY A 360 18.34 14.84 -12.30
CA GLY A 360 18.78 16.11 -11.77
C GLY A 360 18.26 16.42 -10.39
N ALA A 361 18.53 17.66 -9.99
CA ALA A 361 17.98 18.26 -8.79
C ALA A 361 16.55 18.72 -9.07
N GLU A 362 15.65 18.61 -8.09
CA GLU A 362 14.26 19.09 -8.18
C GLU A 362 13.96 19.90 -6.92
N ILE A 363 13.66 21.19 -7.04
CA ILE A 363 13.46 22.09 -5.89
C ILE A 363 11.98 22.22 -5.51
N ASN A 364 11.67 22.11 -4.22
CA ASN A 364 10.37 22.52 -3.68
C ASN A 364 10.57 23.53 -2.56
N VAL A 365 9.72 24.56 -2.49
CA VAL A 365 9.75 25.54 -1.40
C VAL A 365 8.39 25.56 -0.71
N LYS A 366 8.39 25.55 0.62
CA LYS A 366 7.17 25.64 1.43
C LYS A 366 7.39 26.52 2.65
N TRP A 367 6.33 27.09 3.21
CA TRP A 367 6.38 27.53 4.60
C TRP A 367 6.53 26.29 5.50
N THR A 368 7.45 26.32 6.47
CA THR A 368 7.80 25.10 7.23
C THR A 368 6.59 24.47 7.93
N SER A 369 5.58 25.27 8.28
CA SER A 369 4.32 24.84 8.90
C SER A 369 3.12 24.78 7.93
N GLY A 370 3.34 25.01 6.63
CA GLY A 370 2.29 25.15 5.63
C GLY A 370 2.52 24.31 4.36
N PRO A 371 1.64 24.45 3.35
CA PRO A 371 1.78 23.79 2.05
C PRO A 371 2.95 24.32 1.22
N SER A 372 3.27 23.60 0.14
CA SER A 372 4.20 24.05 -0.91
C SER A 372 3.72 25.33 -1.59
N ILE A 373 4.66 26.21 -1.88
CA ILE A 373 4.49 27.45 -2.64
C ILE A 373 4.94 27.15 -4.06
N ALA A 374 4.13 27.45 -5.07
CA ALA A 374 4.48 27.17 -6.46
C ALA A 374 5.60 28.10 -6.97
N ASN A 375 6.46 27.61 -7.86
CA ASN A 375 7.39 28.48 -8.58
C ASN A 375 6.61 29.50 -9.44
N GLY A 376 6.96 30.78 -9.30
CA GLY A 376 6.29 31.90 -9.94
C GLY A 376 5.00 32.38 -9.24
N ASP A 377 4.68 31.88 -8.04
CA ASP A 377 3.48 32.28 -7.31
C ASP A 377 3.45 33.80 -7.08
N ASN A 378 2.34 34.43 -7.48
CA ASN A 378 2.10 35.86 -7.38
C ASN A 378 0.89 36.22 -6.51
N THR A 379 0.37 35.27 -5.74
CA THR A 379 -0.81 35.42 -4.88
C THR A 379 -0.47 35.15 -3.42
N PRO A 380 0.14 36.11 -2.70
CA PRO A 380 0.49 35.91 -1.30
C PRO A 380 -0.72 35.56 -0.42
N SER A 381 -0.54 34.63 0.52
CA SER A 381 -1.61 34.07 1.35
C SER A 381 -1.12 33.78 2.77
N SER A 382 -2.06 33.82 3.73
CA SER A 382 -1.79 33.39 5.10
C SER A 382 -1.63 31.87 5.22
N VAL A 383 -2.18 31.11 4.27
CA VAL A 383 -2.19 29.64 4.27
C VAL A 383 -0.80 29.06 4.00
N ASP A 384 -0.12 29.57 2.98
CA ASP A 384 1.21 29.10 2.54
C ASP A 384 2.37 29.90 3.13
N GLY A 385 2.09 30.78 4.09
CA GLY A 385 3.12 31.54 4.77
C GLY A 385 3.70 32.73 4.00
N THR A 386 3.17 33.09 2.83
CA THR A 386 3.69 34.24 2.04
C THR A 386 3.11 35.60 2.44
N ASP A 387 1.97 35.63 3.16
CA ASP A 387 1.40 36.86 3.75
C ASP A 387 1.72 36.99 5.24
N PHE A 388 2.67 37.86 5.59
CA PHE A 388 3.11 38.14 6.94
C PHE A 388 2.03 38.83 7.81
N GLY A 389 0.93 39.28 7.21
CA GLY A 389 -0.16 39.96 7.92
C GLY A 389 0.19 41.40 8.30
N GLN A 390 -0.61 41.99 9.18
CA GLN A 390 -0.41 43.37 9.64
C GLN A 390 0.55 43.42 10.84
N ILE A 391 1.54 44.31 10.77
CA ILE A 391 2.54 44.56 11.81
C ILE A 391 2.70 46.08 11.99
N ARG A 392 2.88 46.54 13.24
CA ARG A 392 3.09 47.97 13.54
C ARG A 392 4.42 48.45 12.96
N THR A 393 4.43 49.67 12.43
CA THR A 393 5.62 50.36 11.89
C THR A 393 6.60 50.82 12.97
N SER A 394 6.29 50.63 14.26
CA SER A 394 7.07 51.07 15.41
C SER A 394 8.02 50.00 15.96
N GLY A 395 8.84 49.39 15.11
CA GLY A 395 9.92 48.47 15.51
C GLY A 395 9.48 47.05 15.92
N VAL A 396 8.29 46.62 15.51
CA VAL A 396 7.84 45.23 15.64
C VAL A 396 8.15 44.50 14.35
N THR A 397 8.73 43.31 14.43
CA THR A 397 9.11 42.50 13.27
C THR A 397 8.41 41.14 13.31
N LYS A 398 8.18 40.54 12.14
CA LYS A 398 7.61 39.19 12.05
C LYS A 398 8.47 38.28 11.18
N ASP A 399 8.85 37.15 11.74
CA ASP A 399 9.74 36.19 11.08
C ASP A 399 8.93 35.00 10.55
N ARG A 400 9.30 34.51 9.37
CA ARG A 400 8.78 33.26 8.79
C ARG A 400 9.90 32.42 8.22
N THR A 401 9.87 31.14 8.58
CA THR A 401 10.84 30.14 8.12
C THR A 401 10.23 29.33 6.98
N PHE A 402 10.98 29.23 5.89
CA PHE A 402 10.65 28.45 4.71
C PHE A 402 11.60 27.27 4.60
N THR A 403 11.10 26.15 4.11
CA THR A 403 11.86 24.93 3.84
C THR A 403 12.05 24.78 2.34
N ILE A 404 13.30 24.53 1.93
CA ILE A 404 13.67 24.10 0.58
C ILE A 404 13.91 22.59 0.63
N GLU A 405 13.22 21.83 -0.20
CA GLU A 405 13.32 20.37 -0.30
C GLU A 405 13.87 19.98 -1.67
N ASN A 406 14.70 18.93 -1.72
CA ASN A 406 15.20 18.37 -2.97
C ASN A 406 14.52 17.03 -3.26
N PHE A 407 13.54 17.02 -4.17
CA PHE A 407 12.83 15.80 -4.57
C PHE A 407 13.53 15.04 -5.70
N GLY A 408 14.60 15.60 -6.26
CA GLY A 408 15.34 15.02 -7.36
C GLY A 408 16.31 13.94 -6.88
N ASN A 409 16.91 13.23 -7.83
CA ASN A 409 17.89 12.19 -7.53
C ASN A 409 19.36 12.67 -7.59
N ALA A 410 19.59 13.93 -7.94
CA ALA A 410 20.90 14.59 -7.86
C ALA A 410 20.91 15.66 -6.76
N SER A 411 22.10 16.11 -6.36
CA SER A 411 22.22 17.19 -5.37
C SER A 411 21.75 18.54 -5.94
N LEU A 412 20.85 19.21 -5.23
CA LEU A 412 20.37 20.56 -5.54
C LEU A 412 21.39 21.59 -5.05
N THR A 413 21.98 22.32 -5.99
CA THR A 413 22.89 23.42 -5.72
C THR A 413 22.12 24.73 -5.81
N LEU A 414 22.22 25.57 -4.78
CA LEU A 414 21.68 26.92 -4.78
C LEU A 414 22.77 27.86 -5.30
N ASN A 415 22.47 28.56 -6.37
CA ASN A 415 23.41 29.37 -7.14
C ASN A 415 23.19 30.84 -6.76
N GLY A 416 24.10 31.46 -6.00
CA GLY A 416 23.99 32.89 -5.68
C GLY A 416 24.79 33.32 -4.46
N MET A 417 25.10 34.61 -4.39
CA MET A 417 25.58 35.24 -3.15
C MET A 417 24.92 36.63 -3.05
N PRO A 418 23.88 36.79 -2.21
CA PRO A 418 23.28 35.80 -1.30
C PRO A 418 22.50 34.68 -2.02
N LEU A 419 22.31 33.54 -1.34
CA LEU A 419 21.59 32.36 -1.89
C LEU A 419 20.09 32.60 -2.06
N VAL A 420 19.53 33.51 -1.27
CA VAL A 420 18.14 33.98 -1.38
C VAL A 420 18.19 35.49 -1.59
N THR A 421 17.51 35.96 -2.63
CA THR A 421 17.41 37.38 -2.97
C THR A 421 15.97 37.84 -2.83
N ILE A 422 15.78 39.07 -2.36
CA ILE A 422 14.47 39.72 -2.26
C ILE A 422 14.51 40.97 -3.13
N SER A 423 13.51 41.12 -3.99
CA SER A 423 13.38 42.23 -4.93
C SER A 423 11.94 42.76 -4.97
N GLY A 424 11.70 43.86 -5.70
CA GLY A 424 10.36 44.47 -5.79
C GLY A 424 10.23 45.78 -5.02
N ALA A 425 9.03 46.35 -5.05
CA ALA A 425 8.76 47.74 -4.64
C ALA A 425 9.08 48.01 -3.15
N HIS A 426 8.89 47.00 -2.28
CA HIS A 426 9.07 47.13 -0.84
C HIS A 426 10.09 46.12 -0.30
N ALA A 427 11.06 45.71 -1.12
CA ALA A 427 12.05 44.70 -0.76
C ALA A 427 12.84 45.06 0.52
N SER A 428 13.07 46.35 0.79
CA SER A 428 13.77 46.81 2.00
C SER A 428 13.01 46.50 3.30
N ASP A 429 11.72 46.23 3.24
CA ASP A 429 10.89 45.87 4.39
C ASP A 429 11.00 44.35 4.71
N PHE A 430 11.73 43.59 3.90
CA PHE A 430 11.91 42.15 4.08
C PHE A 430 13.40 41.79 4.07
N THR A 431 13.86 41.09 5.10
CA THR A 431 15.27 40.73 5.27
C THR A 431 15.44 39.23 5.47
N VAL A 432 16.36 38.60 4.75
CA VAL A 432 16.77 37.21 5.03
C VAL A 432 17.67 37.21 6.27
N ILE A 433 17.16 36.69 7.40
CA ILE A 433 17.86 36.68 8.69
C ILE A 433 18.52 35.33 9.01
N ALA A 434 18.15 34.26 8.31
CA ALA A 434 18.82 32.97 8.33
C ALA A 434 18.93 32.44 6.90
N ASN A 435 20.14 32.07 6.48
CA ASN A 435 20.41 31.60 5.12
C ASN A 435 20.28 30.08 5.03
N PRO A 436 19.86 29.55 3.86
CA PRO A 436 19.86 28.11 3.61
C PRO A 436 21.28 27.58 3.41
N THR A 437 21.44 26.27 3.57
CA THR A 437 22.68 25.54 3.26
C THR A 437 22.63 24.95 1.85
N SER A 438 23.79 24.84 1.21
CA SER A 438 23.93 24.24 -0.12
C SER A 438 25.28 23.53 -0.24
N PRO A 439 25.38 22.38 -0.96
CA PRO A 439 24.33 21.68 -1.69
C PRO A 439 23.36 20.89 -0.80
N ILE A 440 22.13 20.67 -1.28
CA ILE A 440 21.09 19.88 -0.62
C ILE A 440 21.10 18.47 -1.28
N PRO A 441 21.42 17.39 -0.55
CA PRO A 441 21.40 16.03 -1.09
C PRO A 441 20.03 15.62 -1.62
N SER A 442 19.97 14.56 -2.46
CA SER A 442 18.70 13.97 -2.89
C SER A 442 17.86 13.53 -1.68
N GLY A 443 16.57 13.88 -1.67
CA GLY A 443 15.65 13.66 -0.54
C GLY A 443 15.94 14.53 0.69
N GLY A 444 16.97 15.38 0.64
CA GLY A 444 17.35 16.29 1.71
C GLY A 444 16.55 17.59 1.70
N SER A 445 16.70 18.38 2.75
CA SER A 445 16.08 19.70 2.88
C SER A 445 16.99 20.68 3.64
N THR A 446 16.68 21.96 3.51
CA THR A 446 17.31 23.06 4.27
C THR A 446 16.26 24.14 4.53
N THR A 447 16.56 25.12 5.38
CA THR A 447 15.62 26.20 5.72
C THR A 447 16.25 27.58 5.59
N PHE A 448 15.41 28.59 5.37
CA PHE A 448 15.81 30.00 5.45
C PHE A 448 14.69 30.81 6.13
N THR A 449 15.04 31.92 6.76
CA THR A 449 14.07 32.74 7.50
C THR A 449 14.05 34.16 6.93
N ILE A 450 12.86 34.64 6.59
CA ILE A 450 12.60 36.02 6.19
C ILE A 450 11.95 36.75 7.36
N ARG A 451 12.46 37.94 7.68
CA ARG A 451 11.88 38.92 8.58
C ARG A 451 11.14 39.99 7.80
N PHE A 452 9.91 40.28 8.18
CA PHE A 452 9.18 41.47 7.76
C PHE A 452 9.30 42.57 8.83
N ASP A 453 9.78 43.74 8.42
CA ASP A 453 9.99 44.95 9.22
C ASP A 453 9.49 46.17 8.40
N PRO A 454 8.19 46.52 8.50
CA PRO A 454 7.61 47.55 7.63
C PRO A 454 8.16 48.95 7.94
N SER A 455 8.81 49.58 6.96
CA SER A 455 9.32 50.95 7.10
C SER A 455 8.25 52.05 7.07
N ALA A 456 7.01 51.73 6.65
CA ALA A 456 5.89 52.66 6.65
C ALA A 456 4.52 51.95 6.55
N ASP A 457 3.45 52.71 6.77
CA ASP A 457 2.07 52.20 6.80
C ASP A 457 1.58 51.77 5.40
N GLY A 458 0.70 50.79 5.32
CA GLY A 458 0.12 50.28 4.08
C GLY A 458 0.70 48.93 3.63
N LEU A 459 0.21 48.45 2.48
CA LEU A 459 0.59 47.16 1.92
C LEU A 459 2.02 47.19 1.40
N ARG A 460 2.83 46.23 1.86
CA ARG A 460 4.23 46.00 1.52
C ARG A 460 4.33 44.68 0.77
N THR A 461 5.05 44.69 -0.35
CA THR A 461 5.13 43.56 -1.28
C THR A 461 6.55 43.42 -1.82
N ALA A 462 6.98 42.18 -1.95
CA ALA A 462 8.29 41.83 -2.50
C ALA A 462 8.23 40.46 -3.20
N THR A 463 9.28 40.12 -3.93
CA THR A 463 9.46 38.84 -4.61
C THR A 463 10.75 38.19 -4.13
N VAL A 464 10.64 36.96 -3.66
CA VAL A 464 11.76 36.08 -3.30
C VAL A 464 12.25 35.38 -4.56
N SER A 465 13.57 35.27 -4.72
CA SER A 465 14.23 34.58 -5.83
C SER A 465 15.41 33.75 -5.32
N ILE A 466 15.40 32.46 -5.65
CA ILE A 466 16.37 31.45 -5.24
C ILE A 466 16.96 30.81 -6.51
N PRO A 467 18.06 31.34 -7.06
CA PRO A 467 18.70 30.71 -8.20
C PRO A 467 19.33 29.38 -7.76
N ASN A 468 19.23 28.35 -8.61
CA ASN A 468 19.53 26.97 -8.23
C ASN A 468 19.87 26.09 -9.45
N SER A 469 20.14 24.80 -9.25
CA SER A 469 20.57 23.86 -10.30
C SER A 469 19.46 22.97 -10.86
N ASP A 470 18.23 23.15 -10.43
CA ASP A 470 17.04 22.61 -11.09
C ASP A 470 16.84 23.40 -12.40
N SER A 471 16.88 22.73 -13.55
CA SER A 471 16.90 23.42 -14.83
C SER A 471 15.58 24.07 -15.22
N ASP A 472 14.45 23.51 -14.79
CA ASP A 472 13.11 24.01 -15.12
C ASP A 472 12.55 24.95 -14.05
N GLU A 473 13.13 24.96 -12.85
CA GLU A 473 12.70 25.82 -11.75
C GLU A 473 13.82 26.76 -11.23
N ASN A 474 14.70 27.21 -12.14
CA ASN A 474 15.77 28.16 -11.84
C ASN A 474 15.61 29.52 -12.56
N PRO A 475 15.55 30.64 -11.82
CA PRO A 475 15.43 30.71 -10.36
C PRO A 475 14.04 30.29 -9.87
N TYR A 476 13.98 29.78 -8.63
CA TYR A 476 12.71 29.55 -7.95
C TYR A 476 12.22 30.87 -7.37
N THR A 477 11.02 31.30 -7.75
CA THR A 477 10.50 32.62 -7.39
C THR A 477 9.11 32.55 -6.77
N PHE A 478 8.79 33.44 -5.84
CA PHE A 478 7.43 33.61 -5.32
C PHE A 478 7.27 35.01 -4.68
N SER A 479 6.05 35.51 -4.63
CA SER A 479 5.72 36.82 -4.04
C SER A 479 5.39 36.70 -2.56
N ILE A 480 5.75 37.72 -1.79
CA ILE A 480 5.44 37.86 -0.37
C ILE A 480 4.81 39.22 -0.10
N GLN A 481 3.98 39.29 0.94
CA GLN A 481 3.37 40.55 1.38
C GLN A 481 3.31 40.68 2.90
N GLY A 482 3.07 41.90 3.36
CA GLY A 482 2.70 42.24 4.73
C GLY A 482 2.12 43.65 4.76
N ARG A 483 1.54 44.09 5.87
CA ARG A 483 0.95 45.43 5.99
C ARG A 483 1.56 46.17 7.17
N GLY A 484 2.15 47.34 6.94
CA GLY A 484 2.57 48.24 8.02
C GLY A 484 1.39 49.05 8.56
N GLY A 485 1.32 49.27 9.87
CA GLY A 485 0.48 50.33 10.47
C GLY A 485 -0.15 50.00 11.82
N GLU A 486 -0.71 51.01 12.49
CA GLU A 486 -1.44 50.82 13.76
C GLU A 486 -2.68 49.93 13.60
N THR A 487 -2.89 49.07 14.59
CA THR A 487 -4.05 48.21 14.72
C THR A 487 -5.31 49.07 14.89
N THR A 488 -6.26 48.99 13.94
CA THR A 488 -7.49 49.79 13.98
C THR A 488 -8.61 49.00 14.64
N TYR A 489 -9.10 49.48 15.78
CA TYR A 489 -10.24 48.87 16.47
C TYR A 489 -11.56 49.43 15.97
N CYS A 490 -12.62 48.62 16.00
CA CYS A 490 -13.97 49.08 15.68
C CYS A 490 -14.40 50.24 16.60
N ALA A 491 -15.22 51.15 16.06
CA ALA A 491 -15.79 52.25 16.83
C ALA A 491 -16.75 51.72 17.91
N SER A 492 -16.73 52.34 19.09
CA SER A 492 -17.66 52.03 20.18
C SER A 492 -18.00 53.30 20.94
N THR A 493 -19.30 53.57 21.17
CA THR A 493 -19.76 54.81 21.79
C THR A 493 -21.19 54.65 22.31
N HIS A 494 -21.52 55.24 23.47
CA HIS A 494 -22.85 55.12 24.08
C HIS A 494 -23.36 56.46 24.62
N SER A 495 -24.65 56.55 24.95
CA SER A 495 -25.26 57.74 25.55
C SER A 495 -24.97 57.79 27.06
N TYR A 496 -24.02 58.64 27.43
CA TYR A 496 -23.40 58.73 28.75
C TYR A 496 -24.20 59.51 29.82
N ALA A 497 -25.34 60.11 29.44
CA ALA A 497 -26.00 61.13 30.28
C ALA A 497 -26.57 60.58 31.61
N TYR A 498 -26.72 59.27 31.70
CA TYR A 498 -27.37 58.60 32.84
C TYR A 498 -26.56 57.44 33.41
N GLU A 499 -25.75 56.74 32.63
CA GLU A 499 -24.96 55.59 33.08
C GLU A 499 -23.51 55.78 32.63
N ARG A 500 -22.54 55.61 33.54
CA ARG A 500 -21.11 55.85 33.24
C ARG A 500 -20.17 54.96 34.05
N ILE A 501 -18.96 54.78 33.56
CA ILE A 501 -17.84 54.19 34.28
C ILE A 501 -17.17 55.31 35.09
N THR A 502 -16.73 55.00 36.31
CA THR A 502 -16.10 55.99 37.22
C THR A 502 -14.74 55.55 37.75
N LEU A 503 -14.46 54.25 37.70
CA LEU A 503 -13.21 53.67 38.18
C LEU A 503 -12.99 52.33 37.48
N VAL A 504 -11.80 52.11 36.92
CA VAL A 504 -11.33 50.81 36.42
C VAL A 504 -10.10 50.40 37.21
N GLN A 505 -10.01 49.13 37.62
CA GLN A 505 -8.89 48.59 38.39
C GLN A 505 -8.47 47.23 37.85
N LEU A 506 -7.15 47.05 37.68
CA LEU A 506 -6.53 45.82 37.20
C LEU A 506 -5.10 45.73 37.70
N ASN A 507 -4.71 44.56 38.24
CA ASN A 507 -3.36 44.27 38.71
C ASN A 507 -2.76 45.41 39.58
N GLY A 508 -3.52 45.88 40.58
CA GLY A 508 -3.12 46.96 41.49
C GLY A 508 -3.12 48.38 40.89
N ALA A 509 -3.26 48.54 39.57
CA ALA A 509 -3.46 49.83 38.91
C ALA A 509 -4.92 50.30 39.05
N SER A 510 -5.14 51.61 39.00
CA SER A 510 -6.47 52.21 39.11
C SER A 510 -6.55 53.47 38.26
N GLN A 511 -7.57 53.57 37.43
CA GLN A 511 -7.89 54.77 36.66
C GLN A 511 -9.26 55.28 37.08
N SER A 512 -9.31 56.46 37.70
CA SER A 512 -10.56 57.18 37.89
C SER A 512 -10.89 57.95 36.62
N SER A 513 -12.01 57.61 36.00
CA SER A 513 -12.51 58.32 34.83
C SER A 513 -13.48 59.42 35.25
N SER A 514 -13.42 60.52 34.51
CA SER A 514 -14.38 61.62 34.61
C SER A 514 -15.14 61.71 33.29
N TRP A 515 -16.22 62.48 33.30
CA TRP A 515 -17.23 62.54 32.25
C TRP A 515 -16.69 62.50 30.79
N SER A 516 -16.92 61.40 30.07
CA SER A 516 -16.66 61.34 28.62
C SER A 516 -17.84 61.95 27.86
N THR A 517 -17.69 63.18 27.34
CA THR A 517 -18.76 63.94 26.66
C THR A 517 -19.26 63.34 25.35
N SER A 518 -18.66 62.24 24.89
CA SER A 518 -19.11 61.44 23.75
C SER A 518 -19.54 60.01 24.13
N GLY A 519 -19.42 59.62 25.41
CA GLY A 519 -19.64 58.25 25.89
C GLY A 519 -18.62 57.23 25.39
N TYR A 520 -17.45 57.73 24.99
CA TYR A 520 -16.24 56.97 24.74
C TYR A 520 -15.06 57.65 25.42
N GLY A 521 -14.42 56.96 26.36
CA GLY A 521 -13.20 57.39 27.06
C GLY A 521 -11.96 56.74 26.44
N ASN A 522 -10.97 57.55 26.06
CA ASN A 522 -9.71 57.04 25.50
C ASN A 522 -8.55 57.25 26.49
N TYR A 523 -8.10 56.18 27.13
CA TYR A 523 -7.01 56.16 28.11
C TYR A 523 -5.76 55.43 27.59
N THR A 524 -5.53 55.47 26.27
CA THR A 524 -4.50 54.62 25.63
C THR A 524 -3.15 55.28 25.40
N ALA A 525 -3.05 56.57 25.75
CA ALA A 525 -1.80 57.33 25.66
C ALA A 525 -0.69 56.82 26.59
N THR A 526 -1.02 56.09 27.64
CA THR A 526 -0.06 55.54 28.61
C THR A 526 -0.41 54.09 28.94
N ASN A 527 0.61 53.29 29.24
CA ASN A 527 0.40 51.93 29.73
C ASN A 527 -0.32 51.94 31.09
N PHE A 528 -1.43 51.20 31.18
CA PHE A 528 -2.27 51.10 32.37
C PHE A 528 -1.65 50.16 33.40
N THR A 529 -1.27 48.96 32.98
CA THR A 529 -0.56 47.98 33.81
C THR A 529 0.10 46.90 32.94
N ASN A 530 0.97 46.10 33.55
CA ASN A 530 1.59 44.94 32.91
C ASN A 530 0.85 43.67 33.33
N LEU A 531 0.65 42.74 32.41
CA LEU A 531 0.01 41.44 32.66
C LEU A 531 0.95 40.34 32.16
N GLN A 532 1.19 39.31 32.97
CA GLN A 532 2.07 38.19 32.62
C GLN A 532 1.28 37.10 31.90
N THR A 533 1.87 36.52 30.85
CA THR A 533 1.34 35.35 30.15
C THR A 533 1.12 34.19 31.11
N GLY A 534 0.00 33.46 30.98
CA GLY A 534 -0.34 32.32 31.83
C GLY A 534 -1.00 32.69 33.16
N ASN A 535 -0.93 33.96 33.58
CA ASN A 535 -1.50 34.42 34.84
C ASN A 535 -2.95 34.92 34.71
N SER A 536 -3.69 34.87 35.83
CA SER A 536 -5.04 35.42 35.94
C SER A 536 -5.07 36.59 36.93
N TYR A 537 -5.67 37.70 36.52
CA TYR A 537 -5.69 38.95 37.27
C TYR A 537 -7.12 39.34 37.63
N ALA A 538 -7.33 39.72 38.90
CA ALA A 538 -8.59 40.31 39.32
C ALA A 538 -8.82 41.64 38.59
N PHE A 539 -9.98 41.77 37.96
CA PHE A 539 -10.44 42.95 37.25
C PHE A 539 -11.74 43.45 37.86
N GLN A 540 -11.86 44.77 38.01
CA GLN A 540 -13.14 45.38 38.35
C GLN A 540 -13.29 46.79 37.77
N PHE A 541 -14.52 47.18 37.49
CA PHE A 541 -14.88 48.58 37.25
C PHE A 541 -16.12 48.99 38.04
N THR A 542 -16.28 50.29 38.27
CA THR A 542 -17.44 50.87 38.97
C THR A 542 -18.34 51.62 38.00
N GLY A 543 -19.54 51.11 37.77
CA GLY A 543 -20.62 51.79 37.09
C GLY A 543 -21.35 52.76 38.04
N TRP A 544 -21.85 53.86 37.51
CA TRP A 544 -22.64 54.83 38.25
C TRP A 544 -23.90 55.23 37.48
N MET A 545 -25.03 55.32 38.19
CA MET A 545 -26.29 55.85 37.66
C MET A 545 -26.99 56.80 38.66
N PRO A 546 -27.92 57.68 38.21
CA PRO A 546 -28.60 58.65 39.07
C PRO A 546 -29.55 58.01 40.10
N ASN A 547 -29.64 58.63 41.27
CA ASN A 547 -30.41 58.17 42.43
C ASN A 547 -31.94 58.38 42.30
N SER A 548 -32.56 58.08 41.15
CA SER A 548 -34.00 58.31 40.92
C SER A 548 -34.77 57.06 40.46
N THR A 549 -34.20 56.22 39.59
CA THR A 549 -34.88 55.00 39.10
C THR A 549 -33.83 53.95 38.74
N PRO A 550 -33.89 52.73 39.30
CA PRO A 550 -32.92 51.69 38.99
C PRO A 550 -33.14 51.11 37.60
N TYR A 551 -32.05 50.91 36.86
CA TYR A 551 -32.02 50.19 35.59
C TYR A 551 -31.02 49.04 35.63
N THR A 552 -31.15 48.09 34.72
CA THR A 552 -30.20 47.00 34.58
C THR A 552 -29.12 47.40 33.59
N ASP A 553 -27.87 47.42 34.05
CA ASP A 553 -26.72 47.56 33.18
C ASP A 553 -25.94 46.25 33.10
N TYR A 554 -25.27 46.06 31.97
CA TYR A 554 -24.41 44.94 31.60
C TYR A 554 -22.97 45.45 31.52
N GLY A 555 -22.04 44.72 32.13
CA GLY A 555 -20.62 45.04 32.13
C GLY A 555 -19.81 43.99 31.38
N LYS A 556 -18.93 44.43 30.48
CA LYS A 556 -17.99 43.55 29.78
C LYS A 556 -16.61 44.18 29.67
N VAL A 557 -15.59 43.34 29.60
CA VAL A 557 -14.22 43.75 29.28
C VAL A 557 -13.64 42.83 28.22
N TRP A 558 -12.84 43.40 27.31
CA TRP A 558 -12.08 42.65 26.31
C TRP A 558 -10.60 43.01 26.37
N VAL A 559 -9.72 42.07 26.07
CA VAL A 559 -8.28 42.30 25.84
C VAL A 559 -7.87 41.61 24.54
N ASP A 560 -7.31 42.37 23.60
CA ASP A 560 -6.83 41.86 22.30
C ASP A 560 -5.48 41.14 22.49
N PHE A 561 -5.51 39.88 22.90
CA PHE A 561 -4.30 39.12 23.26
C PHE A 561 -3.46 38.73 22.04
N ASN A 562 -4.07 38.64 20.86
CA ASN A 562 -3.38 38.30 19.62
C ASN A 562 -2.99 39.54 18.78
N GLN A 563 -3.30 40.74 19.27
CA GLN A 563 -2.98 42.05 18.69
C GLN A 563 -3.52 42.25 17.26
N ASN A 564 -4.62 41.57 16.90
CA ASN A 564 -5.17 41.59 15.55
C ASN A 564 -6.16 42.75 15.30
N GLY A 565 -6.57 43.48 16.34
CA GLY A 565 -7.50 44.61 16.24
C GLY A 565 -8.97 44.28 16.37
N GLU A 566 -9.27 43.01 16.60
CA GLU A 566 -10.59 42.50 16.91
C GLU A 566 -10.66 42.12 18.39
N PHE A 567 -11.88 41.89 18.88
CA PHE A 567 -12.14 41.48 20.28
C PHE A 567 -13.05 40.26 20.34
N THR A 568 -13.35 39.68 19.18
CA THR A 568 -14.32 38.60 19.03
C THR A 568 -13.68 37.23 19.12
N ASP A 569 -12.36 37.17 19.33
CA ASP A 569 -11.63 35.92 19.46
C ASP A 569 -11.92 35.23 20.79
N SER A 570 -11.78 33.90 20.77
CA SER A 570 -12.01 33.08 21.96
C SER A 570 -11.00 33.43 23.04
N GLY A 571 -11.49 33.71 24.25
CA GLY A 571 -10.65 34.04 25.42
C GLY A 571 -10.34 35.53 25.59
N GLU A 572 -10.77 36.39 24.66
CA GLU A 572 -10.56 37.84 24.76
C GLU A 572 -11.67 38.55 25.52
N GLU A 573 -12.86 37.97 25.58
CA GLU A 573 -14.02 38.52 26.30
C GLU A 573 -14.12 37.99 27.74
N VAL A 574 -14.41 38.90 28.67
CA VAL A 574 -14.88 38.56 30.02
C VAL A 574 -16.24 39.24 30.26
N ASP A 575 -17.28 38.42 30.43
CA ASP A 575 -18.61 38.87 30.85
C ASP A 575 -18.62 39.05 32.38
N LEU A 576 -18.89 40.29 32.81
CA LEU A 576 -18.91 40.67 34.23
C LEU A 576 -20.33 40.66 34.80
N GLY A 577 -21.31 40.24 33.99
CA GLY A 577 -22.71 40.10 34.35
C GLY A 577 -23.50 41.41 34.27
N SER A 578 -24.68 41.39 34.88
CA SER A 578 -25.62 42.50 34.90
C SER A 578 -26.17 42.78 36.28
N PHE A 579 -26.39 44.06 36.59
CA PHE A 579 -26.92 44.48 37.89
C PHE A 579 -28.01 45.53 37.72
N THR A 580 -29.05 45.44 38.56
CA THR A 580 -30.06 46.49 38.74
C THR A 580 -29.72 47.30 39.99
N TYR A 581 -29.32 48.57 39.84
CA TYR A 581 -28.78 49.37 40.96
C TYR A 581 -29.21 50.85 40.90
N VAL A 582 -28.80 51.66 41.88
CA VAL A 582 -28.77 53.14 41.84
C VAL A 582 -27.49 53.59 42.54
N GLY A 583 -26.90 54.70 42.12
CA GLY A 583 -25.59 55.12 42.63
C GLY A 583 -24.46 54.25 42.07
N ASN A 584 -23.45 53.93 42.88
CA ASN A 584 -22.29 53.15 42.45
C ASN A 584 -22.53 51.64 42.52
N GLN A 585 -22.09 50.89 41.51
CA GLN A 585 -22.06 49.43 41.50
C GLN A 585 -20.73 48.93 40.93
N VAL A 586 -20.17 47.90 41.56
CA VAL A 586 -18.94 47.24 41.12
C VAL A 586 -19.27 46.05 40.24
N PHE A 587 -18.66 45.99 39.06
CA PHE A 587 -18.62 44.84 38.16
C PHE A 587 -17.24 44.20 38.28
N ALA A 588 -17.16 42.91 38.57
CA ALA A 588 -15.90 42.23 38.87
C ALA A 588 -15.81 40.85 38.22
N GLY A 589 -14.59 40.46 37.87
CA GLY A 589 -14.26 39.18 37.25
C GLY A 589 -12.74 38.98 37.23
N ASN A 590 -12.29 37.94 36.52
CA ASN A 590 -10.87 37.68 36.33
C ASN A 590 -10.53 37.73 34.85
N ILE A 591 -9.45 38.43 34.50
CA ILE A 591 -8.85 38.41 33.17
C ILE A 591 -7.73 37.37 33.20
N SER A 592 -7.93 36.26 32.49
CA SER A 592 -6.90 35.23 32.31
C SER A 592 -6.10 35.52 31.04
N VAL A 593 -4.79 35.69 31.17
CA VAL A 593 -3.89 35.94 30.03
C VAL A 593 -3.45 34.61 29.43
N PRO A 594 -3.76 34.31 28.15
CA PRO A 594 -3.31 33.08 27.51
C PRO A 594 -1.78 32.96 27.53
N ALA A 595 -1.25 31.74 27.71
CA ALA A 595 0.20 31.48 27.64
C ALA A 595 0.79 31.86 26.26
N GLY A 596 -0.02 31.78 25.21
CA GLY A 596 0.35 32.18 23.84
C GLY A 596 0.02 33.64 23.48
N ALA A 597 -0.34 34.50 24.44
CA ALA A 597 -0.62 35.90 24.16
C ALA A 597 0.62 36.61 23.59
N LEU A 598 0.44 37.48 22.60
CA LEU A 598 1.55 38.20 21.99
C LEU A 598 2.08 39.25 22.97
N LEU A 599 3.40 39.26 23.16
CA LEU A 599 4.09 40.20 24.04
C LEU A 599 4.01 41.64 23.51
N GLY A 600 4.09 42.61 24.42
CA GLY A 600 4.04 44.03 24.09
C GLY A 600 2.69 44.68 24.38
N THR A 601 2.49 45.90 23.86
CA THR A 601 1.32 46.72 24.17
C THR A 601 0.09 46.33 23.35
N THR A 602 -1.03 46.08 24.03
CA THR A 602 -2.33 45.81 23.40
C THR A 602 -3.46 46.63 24.02
N ARG A 603 -4.65 46.56 23.40
CA ARG A 603 -5.86 47.27 23.81
C ARG A 603 -6.68 46.42 24.77
N MET A 604 -7.11 47.04 25.86
CA MET A 604 -8.20 46.56 26.70
C MET A 604 -9.39 47.50 26.53
N ARG A 605 -10.60 46.96 26.31
CA ARG A 605 -11.85 47.71 26.18
C ARG A 605 -12.80 47.35 27.29
N VAL A 606 -13.35 48.35 27.99
CA VAL A 606 -14.34 48.19 29.07
C VAL A 606 -15.65 48.81 28.62
N LEU A 607 -16.76 48.09 28.79
CA LEU A 607 -18.09 48.55 28.40
C LEU A 607 -19.06 48.43 29.56
N LEU A 608 -19.85 49.50 29.73
CA LEU A 608 -21.09 49.53 30.48
C LEU A 608 -22.23 49.88 29.51
N THR A 609 -23.28 49.07 29.47
CA THR A 609 -24.47 49.37 28.65
C THR A 609 -25.77 48.87 29.29
N ARG A 610 -26.88 49.55 29.03
CA ARG A 610 -28.20 49.18 29.54
C ARG A 610 -28.89 48.03 28.80
N SER A 611 -28.36 47.63 27.64
CA SER A 611 -28.97 46.60 26.79
C SER A 611 -28.01 45.44 26.56
N GLN A 612 -28.47 44.23 26.85
CA GLN A 612 -27.71 43.02 26.54
C GLN A 612 -27.39 42.90 25.04
N ALA A 613 -28.31 43.35 24.18
CA ALA A 613 -28.11 43.31 22.73
C ALA A 613 -27.02 44.27 22.24
N GLU A 614 -26.68 45.29 23.05
CA GLU A 614 -25.67 46.31 22.77
C GLU A 614 -24.33 45.99 23.46
N ALA A 615 -24.25 44.93 24.27
CA ALA A 615 -23.06 44.49 25.00
C ALA A 615 -22.04 43.78 24.08
N THR A 616 -21.60 44.48 23.04
CA THR A 616 -20.62 44.04 22.04
C THR A 616 -19.48 45.05 21.94
N PRO A 617 -18.27 44.64 21.56
CA PRO A 617 -17.10 45.54 21.56
C PRO A 617 -17.25 46.71 20.58
N CYS A 618 -18.15 46.63 19.59
CA CYS A 618 -18.30 47.60 18.50
C CYS A 618 -19.64 48.36 18.51
N SER A 619 -20.36 48.37 19.64
CA SER A 619 -21.67 49.03 19.71
C SER A 619 -21.55 50.55 19.71
N THR A 620 -22.37 51.22 18.91
CA THR A 620 -22.44 52.69 18.81
C THR A 620 -23.80 53.25 19.22
N ALA A 621 -24.67 52.40 19.77
CA ALA A 621 -26.03 52.73 20.18
C ALA A 621 -26.28 52.21 21.60
N GLY A 622 -27.15 52.91 22.34
CA GLY A 622 -27.49 52.55 23.71
C GLY A 622 -27.20 53.63 24.73
N TYR A 623 -27.54 53.34 25.99
CA TYR A 623 -27.14 54.15 27.14
C TYR A 623 -26.01 53.44 27.90
N GLY A 624 -25.03 54.22 28.38
CA GLY A 624 -23.82 53.70 29.01
C GLY A 624 -22.54 54.41 28.54
N GLU A 625 -21.41 53.74 28.68
CA GLU A 625 -20.08 54.26 28.34
C GLU A 625 -19.12 53.14 27.93
N THR A 626 -18.20 53.45 27.02
CA THR A 626 -17.08 52.59 26.67
C THR A 626 -15.76 53.28 27.00
N GLU A 627 -14.79 52.55 27.55
CA GLU A 627 -13.44 53.05 27.82
C GLU A 627 -12.38 52.12 27.25
N ASP A 628 -11.35 52.70 26.62
CA ASP A 628 -10.21 51.96 26.09
C ASP A 628 -8.92 52.27 26.85
N TYR A 629 -8.14 51.23 27.13
CA TYR A 629 -6.89 51.24 27.89
C TYR A 629 -5.76 50.55 27.12
N THR A 630 -4.52 50.99 27.32
CA THR A 630 -3.33 50.25 26.87
C THR A 630 -2.85 49.36 28.01
N VAL A 631 -2.70 48.06 27.78
CA VAL A 631 -2.03 47.13 28.71
C VAL A 631 -0.80 46.53 28.04
N THR A 632 0.22 46.14 28.82
CA THR A 632 1.41 45.48 28.27
C THR A 632 1.46 44.02 28.69
N ILE A 633 1.48 43.12 27.70
CA ILE A 633 1.70 41.70 27.93
C ILE A 633 3.20 41.46 28.07
N ILE A 634 3.61 40.87 29.19
CA ILE A 634 5.00 40.54 29.52
C ILE A 634 5.13 39.06 29.86
N VAL A 635 6.36 38.56 29.91
CA VAL A 635 6.69 37.25 30.49
C VAL A 635 7.00 37.39 32.01
N PRO A 636 7.02 36.28 32.78
CA PRO A 636 7.38 36.29 34.20
C PRO A 636 8.74 36.94 34.52
N GLY A 637 8.81 37.60 35.69
CA GLY A 637 9.99 38.33 36.20
C GLY A 637 11.11 37.44 36.77
N SER A 638 10.78 36.20 37.09
CA SER A 638 11.65 35.12 37.58
C SER A 638 12.07 34.21 36.42
N PRO A 639 13.01 33.27 36.61
CA PRO A 639 13.11 32.11 35.72
C PRO A 639 11.76 31.37 35.71
N GLU A 640 11.37 30.83 34.56
CA GLU A 640 10.14 30.05 34.36
C GLU A 640 10.49 28.84 33.49
N ILE A 641 10.43 27.62 34.01
CA ILE A 641 10.84 26.41 33.29
C ILE A 641 9.66 25.78 32.54
N ASN A 642 9.87 25.40 31.28
CA ASN A 642 8.93 24.54 30.57
C ASN A 642 9.69 23.40 29.88
N VAL A 643 9.19 22.17 29.97
CA VAL A 643 9.80 21.01 29.30
C VAL A 643 8.87 20.53 28.19
N LYS A 644 9.44 20.35 26.99
CA LYS A 644 8.72 19.82 25.82
C LYS A 644 9.37 18.54 25.33
N GLY A 645 8.54 17.57 24.96
CA GLY A 645 8.93 16.48 24.08
C GLY A 645 8.02 16.48 22.86
N ASN A 646 8.58 16.20 21.68
CA ASN A 646 7.86 16.33 20.39
C ASN A 646 7.18 17.70 20.17
N ASN A 647 7.77 18.78 20.71
CA ASN A 647 7.21 20.13 20.70
C ASN A 647 5.87 20.28 21.44
N VAL A 648 5.49 19.31 22.28
CA VAL A 648 4.33 19.36 23.19
C VAL A 648 4.84 19.57 24.61
N SER A 649 4.26 20.52 25.35
CA SER A 649 4.61 20.77 26.75
C SER A 649 4.19 19.59 27.63
N ILE A 650 5.11 19.16 28.49
CA ILE A 650 4.92 18.12 29.51
C ILE A 650 4.82 18.87 30.83
N ALA A 651 3.72 18.72 31.57
CA ALA A 651 3.53 19.45 32.82
C ALA A 651 4.47 18.92 33.92
N ASP A 652 4.84 19.79 34.87
CA ASP A 652 5.50 19.37 36.11
C ASP A 652 4.59 18.40 36.89
N GLY A 653 5.16 17.31 37.40
CA GLY A 653 4.44 16.23 38.07
C GLY A 653 3.64 15.31 37.15
N ASP A 654 3.80 15.39 35.82
CA ASP A 654 3.06 14.52 34.90
C ASP A 654 3.38 13.04 35.15
N SER A 655 2.33 12.26 35.43
CA SER A 655 2.41 10.84 35.75
C SER A 655 1.87 9.93 34.63
N THR A 656 1.50 10.51 33.49
CA THR A 656 0.82 9.83 32.39
C THR A 656 1.63 9.91 31.10
N PRO A 657 2.61 9.01 30.90
CA PRO A 657 3.40 8.99 29.68
C PRO A 657 2.55 8.85 28.41
N SER A 658 2.91 9.56 27.35
CA SER A 658 2.21 9.61 26.06
C SER A 658 3.17 9.53 24.87
N LEU A 659 2.68 8.97 23.76
CA LEU A 659 3.39 9.00 22.47
C LEU A 659 3.40 10.40 21.85
N THR A 660 2.45 11.27 22.22
CA THR A 660 2.30 12.62 21.63
C THR A 660 3.41 13.57 22.05
N ASP A 661 3.88 13.48 23.29
CA ASP A 661 4.93 14.32 23.87
C ASP A 661 6.24 13.55 24.07
N HIS A 662 6.37 12.35 23.51
CA HIS A 662 7.55 11.48 23.60
C HIS A 662 7.94 11.00 25.01
N THR A 663 7.10 11.18 26.03
CA THR A 663 7.32 10.54 27.33
C THR A 663 7.11 9.02 27.27
N ASP A 664 6.36 8.53 26.28
CA ASP A 664 6.33 7.12 25.87
C ASP A 664 7.28 6.84 24.68
N PHE A 665 8.24 5.96 24.91
CA PHE A 665 9.24 5.53 23.94
C PHE A 665 8.74 4.44 23.00
N GLY A 666 7.54 3.91 23.22
CA GLY A 666 6.92 2.86 22.43
C GLY A 666 7.60 1.51 22.63
N SER A 667 7.41 0.61 21.65
CA SER A 667 7.94 -0.75 21.70
C SER A 667 9.33 -0.84 21.07
N VAL A 668 10.31 -1.32 21.84
CA VAL A 668 11.69 -1.48 21.42
C VAL A 668 12.15 -2.92 21.60
N ASN A 669 12.91 -3.45 20.65
CA ASN A 669 13.43 -4.82 20.72
C ASN A 669 14.62 -4.90 21.67
N VAL A 670 14.51 -5.76 22.70
CA VAL A 670 15.53 -5.98 23.75
C VAL A 670 16.88 -6.50 23.23
N THR A 671 16.98 -6.90 21.96
CA THR A 671 18.21 -7.48 21.37
C THR A 671 18.86 -6.62 20.29
N SER A 672 18.18 -5.60 19.76
CA SER A 672 18.65 -4.95 18.53
C SER A 672 18.29 -3.48 18.36
N GLY A 673 17.70 -2.82 19.36
CA GLY A 673 17.27 -1.44 19.22
C GLY A 673 17.36 -0.63 20.50
N ASN A 674 17.57 0.67 20.33
CA ASN A 674 17.22 1.69 21.30
C ASN A 674 16.40 2.77 20.58
N VAL A 675 15.63 3.54 21.35
CA VAL A 675 14.96 4.74 20.85
C VAL A 675 15.49 5.93 21.65
N VAL A 676 15.94 6.95 20.94
CA VAL A 676 16.37 8.21 21.55
C VAL A 676 15.28 9.25 21.33
N ARG A 677 14.86 9.90 22.41
CA ARG A 677 13.96 11.05 22.38
C ARG A 677 14.71 12.29 22.84
N THR A 678 14.51 13.38 22.12
CA THR A 678 15.02 14.70 22.49
C THR A 678 13.93 15.48 23.19
N PHE A 679 14.28 16.03 24.35
CA PHE A 679 13.46 16.94 25.13
C PHE A 679 14.08 18.33 25.10
N THR A 680 13.24 19.34 25.13
CA THR A 680 13.63 20.76 25.14
C THR A 680 13.25 21.34 26.50
N VAL A 681 14.19 22.00 27.14
CA VAL A 681 13.97 22.82 28.34
C VAL A 681 13.99 24.27 27.89
N GLU A 682 12.88 24.97 28.08
CA GLU A 682 12.70 26.38 27.78
C GLU A 682 12.76 27.20 29.08
N ASN A 683 13.35 28.39 28.99
CA ASN A 683 13.20 29.42 30.01
C ASN A 683 12.24 30.48 29.47
N LEU A 684 11.00 30.47 29.94
CA LEU A 684 9.97 31.42 29.55
C LEU A 684 10.06 32.75 30.34
N GLY A 685 10.93 32.79 31.35
CA GLY A 685 11.12 33.91 32.25
C GLY A 685 12.11 34.96 31.76
N THR A 686 12.34 35.98 32.60
CA THR A 686 13.25 37.11 32.32
C THR A 686 14.57 37.08 33.08
N ALA A 687 14.78 36.08 33.94
CA ALA A 687 16.05 35.81 34.61
C ALA A 687 16.63 34.45 34.18
N ASP A 688 17.94 34.25 34.33
CA ASP A 688 18.60 32.99 33.96
C ASP A 688 18.02 31.79 34.74
N LEU A 689 17.55 30.79 34.00
CA LEU A 689 17.16 29.49 34.53
C LEU A 689 18.40 28.64 34.75
N LEU A 690 18.68 28.32 36.01
CA LEU A 690 19.80 27.54 36.47
C LEU A 690 19.35 26.11 36.75
N LEU A 691 19.82 25.16 35.95
CA LEU A 691 19.71 23.73 36.27
C LEU A 691 20.79 23.38 37.31
N THR A 692 20.39 23.06 38.54
CA THR A 692 21.24 22.93 39.72
C THR A 692 21.66 21.50 40.04
N GLY A 693 21.01 20.50 39.41
CA GLY A 693 21.33 19.09 39.60
C GLY A 693 22.69 18.66 39.04
N ILE A 694 23.29 17.62 39.64
CA ILE A 694 24.48 16.93 39.13
C ILE A 694 24.23 15.41 39.19
N PRO A 695 23.87 14.75 38.07
CA PRO A 695 23.65 15.32 36.73
C PRO A 695 22.45 16.28 36.66
N ARG A 696 22.43 17.17 35.65
CA ARG A 696 21.37 18.19 35.48
C ARG A 696 19.99 17.56 35.26
N VAL A 697 19.95 16.51 34.45
CA VAL A 697 18.80 15.62 34.32
C VAL A 697 19.15 14.30 34.97
N SER A 698 18.34 13.90 35.96
CA SER A 698 18.46 12.63 36.66
C SER A 698 17.29 11.72 36.33
N ILE A 699 17.52 10.41 36.30
CA ILE A 699 16.50 9.39 36.07
C ILE A 699 16.43 8.49 37.30
N SER A 700 15.23 8.24 37.79
CA SER A 700 14.96 7.37 38.93
C SER A 700 13.74 6.48 38.68
N GLY A 701 13.40 5.61 39.64
CA GLY A 701 12.26 4.68 39.52
C GLY A 701 12.67 3.23 39.24
N ALA A 702 11.65 2.37 39.07
CA ALA A 702 11.80 0.92 39.06
C ALA A 702 12.69 0.37 37.92
N HIS A 703 12.61 0.98 36.73
CA HIS A 703 13.35 0.55 35.54
C HIS A 703 14.32 1.63 35.04
N ALA A 704 14.81 2.51 35.92
CA ALA A 704 15.68 3.62 35.56
C ALA A 704 16.93 3.19 34.76
N ALA A 705 17.45 1.98 34.99
CA ALA A 705 18.61 1.44 34.28
C ALA A 705 18.35 1.15 32.78
N ASP A 706 17.07 1.03 32.36
CA ASP A 706 16.68 0.86 30.95
C ASP A 706 16.63 2.22 30.22
N PHE A 707 16.85 3.33 30.93
CA PHE A 707 16.87 4.68 30.38
C PHE A 707 18.20 5.37 30.70
N SER A 708 18.74 6.13 29.75
CA SER A 708 19.99 6.87 29.96
C SER A 708 19.93 8.26 29.32
N VAL A 709 20.43 9.26 30.05
CA VAL A 709 20.61 10.61 29.48
C VAL A 709 21.91 10.62 28.67
N THR A 710 21.81 10.67 27.35
CA THR A 710 22.96 10.60 26.43
C THR A 710 23.57 11.96 26.14
N ILE A 711 22.78 13.03 26.26
CA ILE A 711 23.24 14.43 26.17
C ILE A 711 22.56 15.20 27.29
N GLN A 712 23.36 15.85 28.14
CA GLN A 712 22.86 16.73 29.21
C GLN A 712 22.60 18.15 28.67
N PRO A 713 21.58 18.86 29.19
CA PRO A 713 21.28 20.23 28.77
C PRO A 713 22.31 21.22 29.29
N ASN A 714 22.45 22.36 28.62
CA ASN A 714 23.29 23.47 29.08
C ASN A 714 22.59 24.28 30.18
N SER A 715 23.38 24.92 31.05
CA SER A 715 22.90 25.82 32.12
C SER A 715 24.02 26.84 32.40
N PRO A 716 23.73 28.14 32.57
CA PRO A 716 22.40 28.77 32.60
C PRO A 716 21.67 28.75 31.25
N ILE A 717 20.34 28.74 31.28
CA ILE A 717 19.47 28.98 30.11
C ILE A 717 19.01 30.44 30.21
N ALA A 718 19.46 31.27 29.28
CA ALA A 718 19.12 32.69 29.25
C ALA A 718 17.61 32.92 29.07
N PRO A 719 17.07 34.10 29.42
CA PRO A 719 15.68 34.47 29.19
C PRO A 719 15.20 34.17 27.78
N THR A 720 13.98 33.66 27.63
CA THR A 720 13.34 33.30 26.34
C THR A 720 14.13 32.31 25.47
N SER A 721 15.19 31.71 26.01
CA SER A 721 16.04 30.75 25.31
C SER A 721 15.70 29.31 25.72
N SER A 722 16.27 28.35 25.02
CA SER A 722 16.09 26.93 25.32
C SER A 722 17.38 26.14 25.16
N THR A 723 17.38 24.94 25.72
CA THR A 723 18.42 23.92 25.54
C THR A 723 17.74 22.56 25.38
N THR A 724 18.44 21.58 24.84
CA THR A 724 17.92 20.22 24.70
C THR A 724 18.71 19.21 25.53
N PHE A 725 18.08 18.08 25.83
CA PHE A 725 18.73 16.88 26.34
C PHE A 725 18.16 15.64 25.65
N ASN A 726 18.96 14.58 25.58
CA ASN A 726 18.54 13.33 24.94
C ASN A 726 18.43 12.22 25.97
N VAL A 727 17.34 11.47 25.89
CA VAL A 727 17.12 10.26 26.68
C VAL A 727 17.04 9.08 25.73
N SER A 728 17.81 8.04 26.00
CA SER A 728 17.77 6.77 25.27
C SER A 728 17.03 5.74 26.11
N PHE A 729 16.06 5.05 25.51
CA PHE A 729 15.44 3.86 26.06
C PHE A 729 16.03 2.61 25.39
N ASP A 730 16.67 1.76 26.18
CA ASP A 730 17.27 0.50 25.78
C ASP A 730 16.82 -0.60 26.77
N PRO A 731 15.73 -1.33 26.47
CA PRO A 731 15.11 -2.22 27.44
C PRO A 731 15.96 -3.49 27.68
N SER A 732 16.36 -3.72 28.93
CA SER A 732 17.09 -4.94 29.32
C SER A 732 16.26 -6.23 29.32
N ALA A 733 14.93 -6.13 29.30
CA ALA A 733 14.03 -7.28 29.22
C ALA A 733 12.64 -6.89 28.70
N THR A 734 11.82 -7.88 28.36
CA THR A 734 10.48 -7.67 27.80
C THR A 734 9.51 -7.07 28.82
N GLY A 735 8.42 -6.46 28.34
CA GLY A 735 7.36 -5.86 29.15
C GLY A 735 7.51 -4.36 29.37
N LEU A 736 6.54 -3.77 30.07
CA LEU A 736 6.48 -2.33 30.35
C LEU A 736 7.63 -1.92 31.30
N ARG A 737 8.36 -0.88 30.89
CA ARG A 737 9.47 -0.25 31.62
C ARG A 737 9.09 1.17 31.93
N THR A 738 9.30 1.59 33.17
CA THR A 738 8.89 2.91 33.67
C THR A 738 10.00 3.53 34.52
N ALA A 739 10.14 4.85 34.38
CA ALA A 739 11.08 5.66 35.14
C ALA A 739 10.52 7.09 35.31
N THR A 740 11.19 7.90 36.11
CA THR A 740 10.85 9.32 36.33
C THR A 740 12.08 10.16 36.02
N ILE A 741 11.90 11.21 35.22
CA ILE A 741 12.88 12.26 34.97
C ILE A 741 12.72 13.33 36.05
N SER A 742 13.83 13.84 36.57
CA SER A 742 13.85 14.96 37.52
C SER A 742 14.97 15.94 37.20
N ILE A 743 14.62 17.23 37.12
CA ILE A 743 15.48 18.35 36.73
C ILE A 743 15.45 19.40 37.85
N ALA A 744 16.42 19.34 38.77
CA ALA A 744 16.58 20.36 39.80
C ALA A 744 16.97 21.71 39.16
N ASN A 745 16.27 22.78 39.54
CA ASN A 745 16.41 24.10 38.92
C ASN A 745 16.27 25.24 39.96
N ASN A 746 16.18 26.51 39.53
CA ASN A 746 15.99 27.70 40.39
C ASN A 746 14.65 28.42 40.15
N ASP A 747 13.73 27.77 39.44
CA ASP A 747 12.32 28.11 39.45
C ASP A 747 11.73 27.79 40.81
N SER A 748 10.93 28.69 41.39
CA SER A 748 10.54 28.59 42.79
C SER A 748 9.41 27.59 43.04
N ASP A 749 8.55 27.40 42.06
CA ASP A 749 7.31 26.62 42.14
C ASP A 749 7.36 25.30 41.37
N GLU A 750 8.37 25.10 40.52
CA GLU A 750 8.54 23.89 39.69
C GLU A 750 9.95 23.26 39.89
N ASN A 751 10.42 23.23 41.15
CA ASN A 751 11.75 22.68 41.49
C ASN A 751 11.68 21.54 42.54
N PRO A 752 12.13 20.31 42.18
CA PRO A 752 12.58 19.91 40.84
C PRO A 752 11.41 19.81 39.86
N TYR A 753 11.69 20.01 38.57
CA TYR A 753 10.73 19.70 37.50
C TYR A 753 10.76 18.20 37.23
N ASP A 754 9.65 17.49 37.40
CA ASP A 754 9.60 16.05 37.24
C ASP A 754 8.44 15.54 36.38
N PHE A 755 8.66 14.39 35.72
CA PHE A 755 7.63 13.70 34.94
C PHE A 755 7.98 12.23 34.71
N ALA A 756 6.96 11.40 34.52
CA ALA A 756 7.09 9.99 34.24
C ALA A 756 7.44 9.73 32.77
N ILE A 757 8.24 8.68 32.52
CA ILE A 757 8.53 8.14 31.19
C ILE A 757 8.30 6.63 31.17
N GLN A 758 7.95 6.11 30.00
CA GLN A 758 7.79 4.67 29.81
C GLN A 758 8.30 4.18 28.45
N GLY A 759 8.46 2.87 28.34
CA GLY A 759 8.65 2.18 27.07
C GLY A 759 8.39 0.69 27.25
N THR A 760 8.17 -0.04 26.16
CA THR A 760 7.90 -1.49 26.22
C THR A 760 9.02 -2.27 25.57
N GLY A 761 9.69 -3.13 26.35
CA GLY A 761 10.62 -4.11 25.81
C GLY A 761 9.86 -5.23 25.07
N THR A 762 10.26 -5.52 23.85
CA THR A 762 9.69 -6.58 23.01
C THR A 762 10.78 -7.55 22.55
N LEU A 763 10.39 -8.79 22.28
CA LEU A 763 11.26 -9.78 21.64
C LEU A 763 10.47 -10.35 20.46
N PRO A 764 11.04 -10.41 19.24
CA PRO A 764 10.35 -11.02 18.11
C PRO A 764 10.26 -12.55 18.28
N PRO A 765 9.23 -13.19 17.70
CA PRO A 765 9.19 -14.64 17.58
C PRO A 765 10.44 -15.19 16.86
N PRO A 766 10.75 -16.49 17.00
CA PRO A 766 11.90 -17.09 16.32
C PRO A 766 11.82 -16.95 14.79
N GLY A 767 12.96 -16.95 14.11
CA GLY A 767 13.03 -16.82 12.65
C GLY A 767 12.48 -18.05 11.90
N ASN A 768 12.28 -17.90 10.60
CA ASN A 768 11.82 -19.01 9.76
C ASN A 768 12.83 -20.18 9.76
N PHE A 769 12.29 -21.40 9.80
CA PHE A 769 13.06 -22.64 9.68
C PHE A 769 12.24 -23.71 8.95
N GLY A 770 12.88 -24.81 8.56
CA GLY A 770 12.26 -25.87 7.77
C GLY A 770 12.45 -27.25 8.37
N LYS A 771 11.44 -28.11 8.18
CA LYS A 771 11.51 -29.55 8.39
C LYS A 771 12.46 -30.20 7.38
N SER A 772 13.08 -31.30 7.76
CA SER A 772 14.09 -32.01 6.96
C SER A 772 13.68 -33.46 6.69
N SER A 773 13.18 -34.19 7.69
CA SER A 773 12.76 -35.59 7.54
C SER A 773 11.67 -35.97 8.55
N PRO A 774 10.74 -36.88 8.22
CA PRO A 774 10.47 -37.44 6.88
C PRO A 774 10.01 -36.36 5.89
N ALA A 775 10.36 -36.49 4.61
CA ALA A 775 9.95 -35.54 3.58
C ALA A 775 8.42 -35.53 3.39
N ASN A 776 7.85 -34.40 2.98
CA ASN A 776 6.41 -34.27 2.76
C ASN A 776 5.91 -35.28 1.71
N GLY A 777 4.94 -36.11 2.09
CA GLY A 777 4.36 -37.17 1.26
C GLY A 777 5.19 -38.47 1.18
N ALA A 778 6.21 -38.65 2.03
CA ALA A 778 7.05 -39.85 1.99
C ALA A 778 6.27 -41.11 2.38
N THR A 779 6.43 -42.20 1.62
CA THR A 779 5.78 -43.50 1.86
C THR A 779 6.78 -44.58 2.25
N GLY A 780 6.34 -45.65 2.92
CA GLY A 780 7.22 -46.75 3.32
C GLY A 780 8.11 -46.42 4.52
N ILE A 781 7.70 -45.43 5.32
CA ILE A 781 8.45 -44.96 6.49
C ILE A 781 8.32 -45.98 7.63
N SER A 782 9.40 -46.20 8.39
CA SER A 782 9.36 -47.08 9.58
C SER A 782 8.26 -46.64 10.56
N THR A 783 7.72 -47.57 11.35
CA THR A 783 6.80 -47.28 12.46
C THR A 783 7.49 -46.62 13.67
N SER A 784 8.81 -46.46 13.60
CA SER A 784 9.62 -45.68 14.55
C SER A 784 10.49 -44.64 13.83
N PRO A 785 9.89 -43.64 13.13
CA PRO A 785 10.66 -42.66 12.37
C PRO A 785 11.27 -41.58 13.28
N THR A 786 12.30 -40.90 12.79
CA THR A 786 12.83 -39.69 13.42
C THR A 786 12.33 -38.46 12.66
N LEU A 787 11.65 -37.55 13.36
CA LEU A 787 11.32 -36.22 12.87
C LEU A 787 12.56 -35.31 13.05
N SER A 788 12.95 -34.55 12.03
CA SER A 788 14.08 -33.62 12.10
C SER A 788 13.82 -32.33 11.33
N TRP A 789 14.45 -31.24 11.78
CA TRP A 789 14.31 -29.89 11.22
C TRP A 789 15.60 -29.08 11.40
N GLY A 790 15.69 -27.95 10.70
CA GLY A 790 16.79 -26.98 10.86
C GLY A 790 16.62 -26.08 12.08
N ALA A 791 17.70 -25.49 12.56
CA ALA A 791 17.64 -24.51 13.65
C ALA A 791 16.96 -23.19 13.18
N SER A 792 16.14 -22.61 14.06
CA SER A 792 15.55 -21.28 13.92
C SER A 792 16.36 -20.25 14.71
N SER A 793 16.61 -19.09 14.11
CA SER A 793 17.30 -17.97 14.77
C SER A 793 16.44 -17.40 15.90
N GLY A 794 17.01 -17.25 17.09
CA GLY A 794 16.28 -16.68 18.24
C GLY A 794 15.35 -17.65 18.96
N ALA A 795 15.33 -18.94 18.59
CA ALA A 795 14.60 -19.97 19.31
C ALA A 795 15.31 -20.37 20.61
N THR A 796 14.58 -20.47 21.71
CA THR A 796 15.08 -21.07 22.98
C THR A 796 14.69 -22.54 23.09
N SER A 797 13.63 -22.96 22.42
CA SER A 797 13.19 -24.35 22.38
C SER A 797 12.35 -24.66 21.13
N TYR A 798 12.06 -25.95 20.89
CA TYR A 798 11.14 -26.42 19.86
C TYR A 798 10.06 -27.31 20.46
N GLU A 799 8.93 -27.36 19.77
CA GLU A 799 7.84 -28.27 20.07
C GLU A 799 7.38 -28.96 18.78
N TYR A 800 6.94 -30.21 18.87
CA TYR A 800 6.43 -30.98 17.74
C TYR A 800 5.02 -31.49 18.00
N CYS A 801 4.30 -31.78 16.91
CA CYS A 801 3.02 -32.44 16.93
C CYS A 801 2.87 -33.36 15.71
N TYR A 802 2.12 -34.45 15.87
CA TYR A 802 1.75 -35.35 14.78
C TYR A 802 0.35 -35.94 15.01
N ASP A 803 -0.41 -36.08 13.93
CA ASP A 803 -1.83 -36.47 13.91
C ASP A 803 -2.14 -37.41 12.75
N THR A 804 -3.28 -38.12 12.79
CA THR A 804 -3.78 -38.95 11.67
C THR A 804 -4.79 -38.24 10.78
N SER A 805 -5.23 -37.04 11.16
CA SER A 805 -6.16 -36.20 10.40
C SER A 805 -5.50 -34.90 9.94
N ASN A 806 -5.66 -34.52 8.68
CA ASN A 806 -5.15 -33.25 8.17
C ASN A 806 -6.17 -32.12 8.31
N ASN A 807 -6.25 -31.52 9.50
CA ASN A 807 -7.04 -30.32 9.75
C ASN A 807 -6.16 -29.09 10.02
N SER A 808 -4.86 -29.18 9.73
CA SER A 808 -3.87 -28.11 9.94
C SER A 808 -3.78 -27.61 11.40
N THR A 809 -4.21 -28.44 12.36
CA THR A 809 -4.13 -28.15 13.79
C THR A 809 -3.54 -29.34 14.52
N CYS A 810 -2.88 -29.10 15.65
CA CYS A 810 -2.44 -30.17 16.52
C CYS A 810 -3.65 -30.70 17.32
N ASN A 811 -4.11 -31.92 17.03
CA ASN A 811 -5.31 -32.47 17.68
C ASN A 811 -5.02 -33.06 19.05
N ALA A 812 -3.78 -33.49 19.26
CA ALA A 812 -3.28 -33.86 20.58
C ALA A 812 -2.83 -32.60 21.35
N ALA A 813 -1.56 -32.55 21.73
CA ALA A 813 -0.92 -31.39 22.32
C ALA A 813 0.51 -31.28 21.80
N TRP A 814 1.02 -30.06 21.72
CA TRP A 814 2.40 -29.80 21.37
C TRP A 814 3.33 -30.39 22.44
N THR A 815 4.35 -31.12 22.00
CA THR A 815 5.33 -31.76 22.89
C THR A 815 6.69 -31.08 22.73
N SER A 816 7.30 -30.64 23.84
CA SER A 816 8.59 -29.96 23.82
C SER A 816 9.76 -30.92 23.61
N THR A 817 10.73 -30.50 22.80
CA THR A 817 12.02 -31.18 22.62
C THR A 817 13.20 -30.42 23.24
N GLY A 818 12.92 -29.35 23.99
CA GLY A 818 13.95 -28.41 24.44
C GLY A 818 14.65 -27.77 23.24
N SER A 819 15.97 -27.69 23.26
CA SER A 819 16.77 -27.14 22.15
C SER A 819 17.07 -28.14 21.03
N ASN A 820 16.60 -29.39 21.13
CA ASN A 820 16.90 -30.43 20.13
C ASN A 820 16.13 -30.18 18.84
N THR A 821 16.79 -30.38 17.70
CA THR A 821 16.22 -30.21 16.36
C THR A 821 15.76 -31.53 15.71
N SER A 822 15.57 -32.57 16.53
CA SER A 822 15.04 -33.87 16.11
C SER A 822 14.42 -34.62 17.27
N VAL A 823 13.43 -35.47 16.98
CA VAL A 823 12.80 -36.39 17.94
C VAL A 823 12.46 -37.74 17.29
N GLY A 824 12.79 -38.83 17.97
CA GLY A 824 12.40 -40.19 17.57
C GLY A 824 10.98 -40.51 18.01
N LEU A 825 10.16 -41.03 17.11
CA LEU A 825 8.84 -41.58 17.41
C LEU A 825 8.92 -43.10 17.53
N SER A 826 7.93 -43.71 18.19
CA SER A 826 7.78 -45.16 18.27
C SER A 826 6.30 -45.54 18.34
N GLY A 827 5.98 -46.78 17.97
CA GLY A 827 4.62 -47.33 18.12
C GLY A 827 3.59 -46.80 17.14
N LEU A 828 4.01 -46.25 15.99
CA LEU A 828 3.07 -45.84 14.93
C LEU A 828 2.43 -47.07 14.27
N SER A 829 1.17 -46.93 13.85
CA SER A 829 0.45 -48.00 13.15
C SER A 829 1.00 -48.20 11.75
N ASN A 830 1.07 -49.45 11.28
CA ASN A 830 1.47 -49.78 9.90
C ASN A 830 0.46 -49.22 8.88
N ASN A 831 0.92 -48.99 7.64
CA ASN A 831 0.12 -48.51 6.52
C ASN A 831 -0.78 -47.30 6.86
N THR A 832 -0.30 -46.40 7.72
CA THR A 832 -1.06 -45.26 8.26
C THR A 832 -0.37 -43.96 7.88
N THR A 833 -1.16 -42.99 7.40
CA THR A 833 -0.65 -41.66 7.08
C THR A 833 -0.73 -40.77 8.31
N TYR A 834 0.40 -40.16 8.66
CA TYR A 834 0.53 -39.18 9.73
C TYR A 834 0.85 -37.81 9.13
N TYR A 835 0.31 -36.76 9.73
CA TYR A 835 0.59 -35.36 9.45
C TYR A 835 1.35 -34.78 10.64
N TRP A 836 2.42 -34.03 10.42
CA TRP A 836 3.26 -33.52 11.49
C TRP A 836 3.71 -32.08 11.25
N GLN A 837 3.96 -31.39 12.37
CA GLN A 837 4.44 -30.03 12.41
C GLN A 837 5.42 -29.83 13.57
N VAL A 838 6.27 -28.82 13.42
CA VAL A 838 7.20 -28.35 14.45
C VAL A 838 7.09 -26.84 14.55
N ARG A 839 7.20 -26.30 15.76
CA ARG A 839 7.31 -24.87 16.00
C ARG A 839 8.51 -24.53 16.86
N ALA A 840 9.19 -23.45 16.51
CA ALA A 840 10.24 -22.85 17.33
C ALA A 840 9.59 -21.90 18.33
N VAL A 841 10.11 -21.84 19.55
CA VAL A 841 9.54 -21.10 20.68
C VAL A 841 10.61 -20.21 21.31
N ASN A 842 10.23 -18.97 21.63
CA ASN A 842 10.96 -18.08 22.54
C ASN A 842 9.96 -17.22 23.34
N ALA A 843 10.46 -16.30 24.17
CA ALA A 843 9.61 -15.39 24.95
C ALA A 843 8.78 -14.41 24.09
N GLY A 844 9.18 -14.20 22.82
CA GLY A 844 8.49 -13.36 21.84
C GLY A 844 7.34 -14.06 21.10
N GLY A 845 7.22 -15.38 21.22
CA GLY A 845 6.16 -16.17 20.63
C GLY A 845 6.65 -17.46 19.98
N VAL A 846 5.88 -17.94 19.01
CA VAL A 846 6.17 -19.18 18.28
C VAL A 846 6.21 -18.93 16.78
N THR A 847 7.01 -19.73 16.08
CA THR A 847 7.09 -19.74 14.61
C THR A 847 6.97 -21.17 14.13
N ASP A 848 6.02 -21.46 13.24
CA ASP A 848 5.84 -22.80 12.69
C ASP A 848 6.79 -23.08 11.53
N ALA A 849 7.35 -24.29 11.47
CA ALA A 849 8.25 -24.72 10.41
C ALA A 849 7.56 -24.72 9.03
N ASN A 850 8.30 -24.35 7.99
CA ASN A 850 7.79 -24.27 6.61
C ASN A 850 6.52 -23.40 6.49
N SER A 851 6.51 -22.25 7.19
CA SER A 851 5.42 -21.27 7.15
C SER A 851 4.06 -21.86 7.49
N GLY A 852 4.00 -22.72 8.51
CA GLY A 852 2.77 -23.37 8.97
C GLY A 852 2.31 -24.57 8.16
N THR A 853 3.04 -24.95 7.10
CA THR A 853 2.67 -26.09 6.25
C THR A 853 2.90 -27.42 6.98
N TRP A 854 1.83 -28.16 7.26
CA TRP A 854 1.90 -29.53 7.80
C TRP A 854 2.45 -30.48 6.75
N TRP A 855 3.42 -31.32 7.14
CA TRP A 855 3.97 -32.36 6.28
C TRP A 855 3.32 -33.69 6.57
N SER A 856 3.19 -34.57 5.58
CA SER A 856 2.70 -35.93 5.80
C SER A 856 3.76 -37.00 5.52
N PHE A 857 3.60 -38.17 6.12
CA PHE A 857 4.28 -39.40 5.74
C PHE A 857 3.40 -40.62 6.00
N THR A 858 3.59 -41.70 5.24
CA THR A 858 2.86 -42.97 5.38
C THR A 858 3.81 -44.07 5.83
N THR A 859 3.47 -44.74 6.92
CA THR A 859 4.26 -45.87 7.44
C THR A 859 4.20 -47.08 6.51
N ALA A 860 5.23 -47.93 6.55
CA ALA A 860 5.31 -49.14 5.74
C ALA A 860 4.13 -50.10 6.02
N ALA A 861 3.74 -50.87 5.01
CA ALA A 861 2.85 -52.01 5.18
C ALA A 861 3.52 -53.06 6.10
N PRO A 862 2.75 -53.86 6.86
CA PRO A 862 3.35 -54.92 7.67
C PRO A 862 4.04 -55.93 6.76
N THR A 863 5.33 -56.16 6.96
CA THR A 863 6.15 -57.12 6.20
C THR A 863 6.43 -58.41 6.98
N SER A 864 5.56 -58.83 7.91
CA SER A 864 5.68 -60.17 8.51
C SER A 864 4.40 -60.98 8.33
N ASN A 865 4.54 -62.09 7.60
CA ASN A 865 3.53 -63.14 7.50
C ASN A 865 3.76 -64.22 8.56
N ASP A 866 4.27 -63.82 9.71
CA ASP A 866 4.58 -64.67 10.87
C ASP A 866 3.32 -65.14 11.64
N ASN A 867 2.13 -64.88 11.08
CA ASN A 867 0.87 -65.28 11.67
C ASN A 867 -0.16 -65.50 10.55
N PHE A 868 -1.07 -66.44 10.77
CA PHE A 868 -2.20 -66.75 9.90
C PHE A 868 -2.95 -65.50 9.39
N ASP A 869 -3.21 -64.52 10.27
CA ASP A 869 -3.95 -63.29 9.94
C ASP A 869 -3.24 -62.41 8.89
N ASN A 870 -1.91 -62.46 8.89
CA ASN A 870 -1.05 -61.67 8.01
C ASN A 870 -0.50 -62.51 6.83
N SER A 871 -1.19 -63.61 6.49
CA SER A 871 -0.82 -64.46 5.36
C SER A 871 -0.68 -63.67 4.06
N ILE A 872 0.44 -63.85 3.37
CA ILE A 872 0.68 -63.24 2.05
C ILE A 872 -0.23 -63.90 1.01
N ILE A 873 -0.89 -63.10 0.18
CA ILE A 873 -1.73 -63.59 -0.92
C ILE A 873 -0.83 -63.94 -2.12
N MET A 874 -0.85 -65.19 -2.56
CA MET A 874 -0.23 -65.61 -3.82
C MET A 874 -1.13 -65.18 -4.99
N GLY A 875 -0.96 -63.94 -5.47
CA GLY A 875 -1.91 -63.32 -6.39
C GLY A 875 -2.07 -64.01 -7.76
N VAL A 876 -0.97 -64.46 -8.37
CA VAL A 876 -0.96 -65.19 -9.65
C VAL A 876 0.11 -66.28 -9.63
N LEU A 877 -0.17 -67.43 -10.24
CA LEU A 877 0.80 -68.52 -10.40
C LEU A 877 1.34 -68.55 -11.85
N PRO A 878 2.64 -68.82 -12.08
CA PRO A 878 3.64 -69.21 -11.09
C PRO A 878 4.00 -68.05 -10.14
N TYR A 879 4.11 -68.37 -8.85
CA TYR A 879 4.47 -67.42 -7.78
C TYR A 879 5.86 -67.74 -7.26
N ALA A 880 6.63 -66.70 -6.95
CA ALA A 880 7.94 -66.81 -6.33
C ALA A 880 8.11 -65.67 -5.32
N ASN A 881 8.62 -65.97 -4.13
CA ASN A 881 8.95 -64.96 -3.12
C ASN A 881 10.22 -65.35 -2.36
N THR A 882 11.07 -64.35 -2.11
CA THR A 882 12.26 -64.49 -1.25
C THR A 882 12.22 -63.44 -0.17
N GLN A 883 12.33 -63.85 1.09
CA GLN A 883 12.27 -62.94 2.23
C GLN A 883 13.14 -63.41 3.40
N SER A 884 13.60 -62.45 4.20
CA SER A 884 14.18 -62.75 5.51
C SER A 884 13.08 -63.13 6.48
N VAL A 885 13.26 -64.24 7.19
CA VAL A 885 12.39 -64.67 8.29
C VAL A 885 13.06 -64.51 9.66
N ALA A 886 14.11 -63.67 9.72
CA ALA A 886 14.80 -63.37 10.97
C ALA A 886 13.83 -62.77 11.99
N GLY A 887 13.67 -63.43 13.13
CA GLY A 887 12.80 -62.98 14.22
C GLY A 887 11.33 -63.40 14.09
N TYR A 888 11.00 -64.24 13.11
CA TYR A 888 9.68 -64.89 13.05
C TYR A 888 9.54 -65.89 14.21
N THR A 889 8.30 -66.10 14.65
CA THR A 889 7.89 -66.84 15.83
C THR A 889 6.65 -67.67 15.52
N THR A 890 6.62 -68.92 15.98
CA THR A 890 5.41 -69.74 15.87
C THR A 890 4.29 -69.17 16.75
N ALA A 891 3.14 -68.87 16.17
CA ALA A 891 1.99 -68.42 16.94
C ALA A 891 1.41 -69.58 17.75
N ILE A 892 0.85 -69.28 18.93
CA ILE A 892 0.32 -70.32 19.84
C ILE A 892 -0.81 -71.15 19.21
N ASP A 893 -1.51 -70.59 18.24
CA ASP A 893 -2.64 -71.20 17.55
C ASP A 893 -2.29 -71.76 16.16
N ASP A 894 -1.01 -71.82 15.80
CA ASP A 894 -0.57 -72.49 14.58
C ASP A 894 -0.86 -74.01 14.68
N PRO A 895 -1.51 -74.60 13.67
CA PRO A 895 -1.95 -76.00 13.70
C PRO A 895 -0.75 -76.94 13.64
N VAL A 896 -0.68 -77.96 14.49
CA VAL A 896 0.43 -78.94 14.46
C VAL A 896 0.52 -79.62 13.10
N ILE A 897 1.69 -79.56 12.44
CA ILE A 897 1.92 -80.15 11.10
C ILE A 897 2.04 -81.69 11.23
N PRO A 898 1.17 -82.50 10.61
CA PRO A 898 1.06 -83.93 10.92
C PRO A 898 2.17 -84.87 10.38
N CYS A 899 2.95 -84.47 9.38
CA CYS A 899 3.93 -85.36 8.72
C CYS A 899 5.26 -85.50 9.45
N VAL A 900 5.51 -84.73 10.51
CA VAL A 900 6.73 -84.81 11.34
C VAL A 900 6.45 -84.36 12.78
N PHE A 901 7.23 -84.86 13.74
CA PHE A 901 7.02 -84.65 15.18
C PHE A 901 8.13 -83.78 15.80
N HIS A 902 8.26 -82.52 15.34
CA HIS A 902 9.31 -81.60 15.80
C HIS A 902 8.81 -80.19 16.14
N PRO A 903 9.48 -79.46 17.05
CA PRO A 903 9.11 -78.11 17.47
C PRO A 903 9.32 -77.10 16.34
N LYS A 904 8.25 -76.41 15.93
CA LYS A 904 8.29 -75.32 14.96
C LYS A 904 8.90 -74.07 15.61
N TYR A 905 10.01 -73.57 15.08
CA TYR A 905 10.68 -72.40 15.68
C TYR A 905 10.20 -71.07 15.10
N LEU A 906 9.79 -71.05 13.84
CA LEU A 906 9.14 -69.92 13.16
C LEU A 906 8.15 -70.45 12.13
N THR A 907 7.14 -69.64 11.79
CA THR A 907 6.13 -69.99 10.78
C THR A 907 5.90 -68.81 9.84
N ALA A 908 5.89 -69.06 8.54
CA ALA A 908 5.52 -68.08 7.53
C ALA A 908 4.26 -68.54 6.80
N TRP A 909 3.25 -67.68 6.74
CA TRP A 909 1.93 -68.00 6.23
C TRP A 909 1.66 -67.36 4.87
N TYR A 910 1.09 -68.14 3.96
CA TYR A 910 0.60 -67.67 2.66
C TYR A 910 -0.81 -68.19 2.41
N ARG A 911 -1.51 -67.60 1.46
CA ARG A 911 -2.82 -68.09 1.01
C ARG A 911 -3.02 -67.98 -0.49
N TYR A 912 -3.77 -68.92 -1.04
CA TYR A 912 -4.11 -69.00 -2.45
C TYR A 912 -5.54 -69.53 -2.65
N THR A 913 -6.29 -68.91 -3.57
CA THR A 913 -7.63 -69.36 -3.97
C THR A 913 -7.61 -69.61 -5.48
N PRO A 914 -7.64 -70.87 -5.95
CA PRO A 914 -7.56 -71.18 -7.37
C PRO A 914 -8.86 -70.78 -8.08
N ALA A 915 -8.73 -70.29 -9.32
CA ALA A 915 -9.87 -69.96 -10.18
C ALA A 915 -10.54 -71.19 -10.83
N SER A 916 -9.82 -72.33 -10.88
CA SER A 916 -10.28 -73.60 -11.45
C SER A 916 -9.64 -74.78 -10.73
N ASP A 917 -10.30 -75.94 -10.76
CA ASP A 917 -9.77 -77.18 -10.17
C ASP A 917 -8.43 -77.57 -10.80
N GLY A 918 -7.46 -77.98 -9.99
CA GLY A 918 -6.12 -78.32 -10.47
C GLY A 918 -5.23 -78.95 -9.42
N MET A 919 -3.97 -79.17 -9.79
CA MET A 919 -2.91 -79.61 -8.89
C MET A 919 -1.98 -78.44 -8.57
N LEU A 920 -1.95 -78.01 -7.31
CA LEU A 920 -1.05 -76.98 -6.79
C LEU A 920 0.25 -77.64 -6.34
N THR A 921 1.37 -77.22 -6.92
CA THR A 921 2.72 -77.67 -6.56
C THR A 921 3.47 -76.51 -5.91
N ILE A 922 4.02 -76.74 -4.72
CA ILE A 922 4.76 -75.74 -3.92
C ILE A 922 6.12 -76.35 -3.54
N ASP A 923 7.19 -75.56 -3.65
CA ASP A 923 8.51 -75.91 -3.16
C ASP A 923 9.17 -74.74 -2.42
N THR A 924 10.14 -75.04 -1.57
CA THR A 924 10.96 -74.05 -0.86
C THR A 924 12.41 -74.03 -1.33
N PHE A 925 12.68 -74.51 -2.55
CA PHE A 925 14.04 -74.63 -3.07
C PHE A 925 14.76 -73.27 -3.11
N GLY A 926 16.01 -73.26 -2.65
CA GLY A 926 16.81 -72.04 -2.52
C GLY A 926 16.73 -71.37 -1.14
N SER A 927 15.88 -71.87 -0.23
CA SER A 927 15.94 -71.49 1.20
C SER A 927 17.27 -71.95 1.81
N ASN A 928 17.81 -71.16 2.75
CA ASN A 928 19.11 -71.45 3.37
C ASN A 928 19.00 -72.21 4.70
N TYR A 929 17.83 -72.77 4.98
CA TYR A 929 17.50 -73.51 6.18
C TYR A 929 16.59 -74.71 5.87
N ASP A 930 16.37 -75.53 6.88
CA ASP A 930 15.58 -76.75 6.84
C ASP A 930 14.09 -76.40 7.00
N THR A 931 13.33 -76.54 5.90
CA THR A 931 11.93 -76.09 5.85
C THR A 931 10.98 -77.25 6.08
N LEU A 932 9.85 -76.97 6.71
CA LEU A 932 8.70 -77.87 6.82
C LEU A 932 7.47 -77.20 6.22
N LEU A 933 6.88 -77.79 5.18
CA LEU A 933 5.76 -77.23 4.41
C LEU A 933 4.45 -77.96 4.69
N ALA A 934 3.37 -77.22 4.98
CA ALA A 934 2.02 -77.78 5.11
C ALA A 934 0.97 -76.94 4.39
N VAL A 935 -0.07 -77.61 3.87
CA VAL A 935 -1.22 -76.98 3.21
C VAL A 935 -2.50 -77.33 3.96
N TRP A 936 -3.29 -76.30 4.20
CA TRP A 936 -4.51 -76.32 4.98
C TRP A 936 -5.67 -75.69 4.19
N THR A 937 -6.91 -76.02 4.56
CA THR A 937 -8.10 -75.28 4.13
C THR A 937 -9.09 -75.08 5.29
N GLY A 938 -10.15 -74.31 5.08
CA GLY A 938 -11.15 -73.99 6.10
C GLY A 938 -10.91 -72.63 6.77
N THR A 939 -11.31 -72.51 8.04
CA THR A 939 -11.23 -71.27 8.81
C THR A 939 -10.29 -71.43 10.01
N ARG A 940 -9.73 -70.32 10.50
CA ARG A 940 -8.87 -70.31 11.70
C ARG A 940 -9.53 -71.05 12.87
N GLY A 941 -8.75 -71.85 13.59
CA GLY A 941 -9.23 -72.69 14.70
C GLY A 941 -10.00 -73.94 14.25
N SER A 942 -10.22 -74.15 12.95
CA SER A 942 -10.86 -75.34 12.38
C SER A 942 -10.27 -75.67 11.00
N LEU A 943 -8.95 -75.53 10.88
CA LEU A 943 -8.23 -75.85 9.64
C LEU A 943 -8.21 -77.35 9.40
N VAL A 944 -8.46 -77.73 8.15
CA VAL A 944 -8.39 -79.11 7.66
C VAL A 944 -7.07 -79.30 6.94
N HIS A 945 -6.29 -80.29 7.38
CA HIS A 945 -5.02 -80.65 6.77
C HIS A 945 -5.24 -81.28 5.39
N ILE A 946 -4.54 -80.77 4.38
CA ILE A 946 -4.58 -81.28 3.00
C ILE A 946 -3.35 -82.14 2.70
N GLY A 947 -2.17 -81.69 3.12
CA GLY A 947 -0.91 -82.40 2.92
C GLY A 947 0.26 -81.61 3.50
N CYS A 948 1.38 -82.29 3.74
CA CYS A 948 2.60 -81.65 4.21
C CYS A 948 3.84 -82.48 3.82
N ASN A 949 4.99 -81.84 3.80
CA ASN A 949 6.29 -82.41 3.46
C ASN A 949 7.40 -81.68 4.24
N ASP A 950 8.40 -82.42 4.69
CA ASP A 950 9.56 -81.92 5.43
C ASP A 950 10.75 -81.81 4.47
N ASP A 951 11.29 -82.96 4.07
CA ASP A 951 12.34 -83.06 3.05
C ASP A 951 11.79 -83.44 1.68
N SER A 952 12.34 -82.79 0.65
CA SER A 952 12.05 -83.18 -0.72
C SER A 952 12.55 -84.60 -1.02
N PRO A 953 11.81 -85.41 -1.80
CA PRO A 953 12.27 -86.71 -2.29
C PRO A 953 13.57 -86.65 -3.11
N SER A 954 14.00 -85.45 -3.52
CA SER A 954 15.28 -85.19 -4.19
C SER A 954 16.51 -85.21 -3.27
N GLY A 955 16.32 -85.35 -1.95
CA GLY A 955 17.40 -85.51 -0.97
C GLY A 955 18.01 -84.19 -0.46
N VAL A 956 17.25 -83.09 -0.54
CA VAL A 956 17.60 -81.78 0.04
C VAL A 956 16.70 -81.44 1.22
N LEU A 957 17.16 -80.54 2.09
CA LEU A 957 16.45 -80.07 3.31
C LEU A 957 15.33 -79.05 3.04
N GLN A 958 14.95 -78.88 1.77
CA GLN A 958 13.86 -78.01 1.37
C GLN A 958 12.67 -78.89 1.01
N SER A 959 11.47 -78.44 1.37
CA SER A 959 10.23 -79.19 1.15
C SER A 959 9.70 -79.01 -0.27
N ASP A 960 9.02 -80.03 -0.78
CA ASP A 960 8.14 -79.93 -1.94
C ASP A 960 6.85 -80.74 -1.75
N LEU A 961 5.73 -80.16 -2.19
CA LEU A 961 4.40 -80.75 -2.00
C LEU A 961 3.50 -80.45 -3.20
N SER A 962 2.78 -81.48 -3.66
CA SER A 962 1.71 -81.33 -4.65
C SER A 962 0.37 -81.80 -4.09
N VAL A 963 -0.65 -80.92 -4.13
CA VAL A 963 -1.99 -81.19 -3.60
C VAL A 963 -3.07 -80.85 -4.61
N ALA A 964 -4.16 -81.63 -4.61
CA ALA A 964 -5.34 -81.31 -5.40
C ALA A 964 -6.09 -80.14 -4.77
N VAL A 965 -6.44 -79.13 -5.58
CA VAL A 965 -7.12 -77.93 -5.15
C VAL A 965 -8.39 -77.68 -5.98
N SER A 966 -9.43 -77.14 -5.35
CA SER A 966 -10.74 -76.88 -5.96
C SER A 966 -11.01 -75.39 -6.12
N ALA A 967 -11.62 -75.01 -7.24
CA ALA A 967 -11.97 -73.64 -7.59
C ALA A 967 -12.74 -72.95 -6.46
N GLY A 968 -12.33 -71.72 -6.11
CA GLY A 968 -12.99 -70.90 -5.10
C GLY A 968 -12.72 -71.30 -3.64
N THR A 969 -12.01 -72.39 -3.38
CA THR A 969 -11.60 -72.78 -2.02
C THR A 969 -10.27 -72.12 -1.65
N THR A 970 -10.20 -71.42 -0.51
CA THR A 970 -8.94 -70.85 -0.04
C THR A 970 -8.08 -71.90 0.64
N TYR A 971 -6.85 -72.02 0.18
CA TYR A 971 -5.80 -72.85 0.76
C TYR A 971 -4.78 -71.96 1.46
N TYR A 972 -4.39 -72.35 2.67
CA TYR A 972 -3.36 -71.69 3.46
C TYR A 972 -2.10 -72.55 3.45
N ILE A 973 -0.97 -71.93 3.15
CA ILE A 973 0.33 -72.57 3.07
C ILE A 973 1.15 -72.10 4.27
N GLU A 974 1.53 -73.02 5.12
CA GLU A 974 2.36 -72.79 6.28
C GLU A 974 3.76 -73.32 5.98
N VAL A 975 4.77 -72.45 6.05
CA VAL A 975 6.18 -72.84 5.97
C VAL A 975 6.80 -72.65 7.34
N ALA A 976 7.13 -73.74 8.00
CA ALA A 976 7.81 -73.75 9.28
C ALA A 976 9.30 -74.04 9.10
N SER A 977 10.04 -73.78 10.16
CA SER A 977 11.41 -74.25 10.37
C SER A 977 11.39 -75.61 11.07
N PHE A 978 12.13 -76.60 10.57
CA PHE A 978 12.26 -77.92 11.19
C PHE A 978 13.22 -77.90 12.39
N LEU A 979 14.28 -77.10 12.32
CA LEU A 979 15.37 -76.99 13.32
C LEU A 979 15.81 -75.54 13.51
N GLN A 980 16.56 -75.25 14.58
CA GLN A 980 17.02 -73.89 14.84
C GLN A 980 17.76 -73.27 13.65
N GLU A 981 17.31 -72.07 13.29
CA GLU A 981 17.74 -71.31 12.14
C GLU A 981 19.16 -70.74 12.21
N PRO A 982 19.82 -70.49 11.06
CA PRO A 982 21.05 -69.70 11.02
C PRO A 982 20.78 -68.26 11.47
N ALA A 983 21.83 -67.50 11.79
CA ALA A 983 21.71 -66.11 12.25
C ALA A 983 21.03 -65.14 11.25
N SER A 984 20.84 -65.57 9.99
CA SER A 984 20.16 -64.80 8.94
C SER A 984 19.38 -65.75 8.04
N PRO A 985 18.21 -66.25 8.49
CA PRO A 985 17.41 -67.19 7.72
C PRO A 985 16.67 -66.49 6.58
N SER A 986 16.73 -67.09 5.39
CA SER A 986 16.14 -66.61 4.16
C SER A 986 15.24 -67.70 3.57
N LEU A 987 13.95 -67.42 3.50
CA LEU A 987 12.94 -68.28 2.89
C LEU A 987 12.81 -67.93 1.41
N MET A 988 12.90 -68.93 0.54
CA MET A 988 12.50 -68.87 -0.87
C MET A 988 11.35 -69.85 -1.08
N ILE A 989 10.22 -69.39 -1.63
CA ILE A 989 9.05 -70.23 -1.93
C ILE A 989 8.62 -70.06 -3.39
N HIS A 990 8.31 -71.17 -4.04
CA HIS A 990 7.75 -71.20 -5.39
C HIS A 990 6.42 -71.95 -5.37
N ALA A 991 5.46 -71.53 -6.20
CA ALA A 991 4.20 -72.25 -6.38
C ALA A 991 3.75 -72.21 -7.85
N THR A 992 3.22 -73.33 -8.35
CA THR A 992 2.67 -73.48 -9.71
C THR A 992 1.38 -74.29 -9.68
N ILE A 993 0.51 -74.15 -10.69
CA ILE A 993 -0.72 -74.94 -10.80
C ILE A 993 -0.87 -75.55 -12.18
N ALA A 994 -1.22 -76.83 -12.23
CA ALA A 994 -1.59 -77.54 -13.45
C ALA A 994 -3.09 -77.85 -13.43
N TYR A 995 -3.83 -77.38 -14.44
CA TYR A 995 -5.26 -77.65 -14.57
C TYR A 995 -5.48 -78.98 -15.31
N ASN A 996 -6.39 -79.83 -14.80
CA ASN A 996 -6.70 -81.11 -15.44
C ASN A 996 -7.37 -80.88 -16.80
N ALA A 997 -6.65 -81.18 -17.88
CA ALA A 997 -7.12 -81.08 -19.25
C ALA A 997 -8.09 -82.24 -19.59
N TYR A 998 -9.40 -81.98 -19.50
CA TYR A 998 -10.42 -82.69 -20.27
C TYR A 998 -11.13 -81.71 -21.21
N LEU A 999 -10.76 -81.77 -22.50
CA LEU A 999 -11.49 -81.26 -23.68
C LEU A 999 -12.77 -82.12 -23.91
N PRO A 1000 -13.83 -81.72 -24.66
CA PRO A 1000 -13.78 -80.87 -25.86
C PRO A 1000 -15.00 -79.95 -26.18
N MET A 1001 -14.80 -79.10 -27.22
CA MET A 1001 -15.78 -78.60 -28.22
C MET A 1001 -17.00 -77.76 -27.78
N THR A 1002 -17.51 -76.78 -28.52
CA THR A 1002 -17.11 -75.96 -29.67
C THR A 1002 -18.23 -74.93 -29.85
N ILE A 1003 -17.83 -73.65 -29.97
CA ILE A 1003 -18.37 -72.56 -30.81
C ILE A 1003 -19.91 -72.49 -31.01
N LYS A 1004 -20.50 -71.40 -30.50
CA LYS A 1004 -21.04 -70.35 -31.36
C LYS A 1004 -20.82 -68.98 -30.74
#